data_AF-A0A821WTV4-F1
#
_entry.id   AF-A0A821WTV4-F1
#
_cell.length_a   1.000
_cell.length_b   1.000
_cell.length_c   1.000
_cell.angle_alpha   90.00
_cell.angle_beta   90.00
_cell.angle_gamma   90.00
#
_symmetry.space_group_name_H-M   'P 1'
#
loop_
_entity.id
_entity.type
_entity.pdbx_description
1 polymer ?
#
loop_
_entity_poly.entity_id
_entity_poly.type
_entity_poly.pdbx_seq_one_letter_code
_entity_poly.pdbx_strand_id
1 'polypeptide(L)'
;MNFNANDFKYTADLLTTIETKLINDGYVRIQFSADDLPNDRHQIKKIESFFVDFIKKLGGKCLTHNAEENSFVWHVRPLPSISDIQHPLARSQTNEEFPFHTDCSYESNPPEYVALFVLEQDQLGGGQFEVIQVSDIVNNLSEASKTILLTENFKIAVPMEFRKVKDVDHIYGPILLDHNEIRYRPDIVLDHKSAALNELESIISRIPKHAPKYEKYTMILLNNRKYLHARTKILDPRRHLLRIRFNKPAPYNVYSIYNETKLRPEYLTLPHTLLDYFREQHTRLYKTLKLIIEQYHQPTEVGAEIRRTFQFEPKIHNLLCELNIHRPEFDIGNYRPDVLFTTGRRFTMNGKHRFEPKICEINGRFSWNGFLFSAAICPGNNSNQISVNFNTMLDTIITSTQLDTTKSMTILKSKEHGFDIHLFQKYWMNRYHQTCRIIHPDQIHVINGQLCDRNDRHPIQQLILELHQDEILSFSNDILHTFIHNTQLRYMNDLRTIFLVHDKRMFSLLSNQAFLDALWQCDYDQTKTLTQLIPTTYVIGQMPSYVRECVLTMKNNWCIKPNLGGKGVNMSIGTDCSSEDWSRLLLDQNHHEWIIQQYQEPVQYESMNLSGMLFCCNNNCFNLGPIRLSPNKIVNISNGGYFIRPFVHRRYVHCSEQSEILTKAKLHEQLEMSRLTQPYWNRNVYLSSSGGSGGKRLFFATDIQENQRQREILVDMMLSKDVLSQKDVCLNLFHCKNMYRSLEIFNDFCSLASCTVLPMGSDVEDDKVLKIIEHFRPNVLMGSPYRLMQLALFIEKHYQTNEKIHFEKIFFACEPLNNLKRDYFKRVFHCSTCLGFYGSAETGVFACQTPEYSTTRLYMYPKELVQVDINNEQIIVTNLVRRRNQLIRFNTGDLGRLIPTDDNEKYGLVEVWQSQRLIDLTPGSIMKSDIEEFMNQFDLIEWQLIIENELHNNNRTMLTFRCVGKLNTTIEHMKTDVNNYLTRCLGSSFPIEDHLTTRFESIPYEALIRDQVSNKLLKMIDKRS
;
A
#
# COMPACT_ATOMS: atom_id res chain seq x y z
N MET A 1 23.80 22.53 -1.58
CA MET A 1 23.42 22.30 -2.99
C MET A 1 24.50 22.95 -3.86
N ASN A 2 24.68 22.52 -5.13
CA ASN A 2 25.55 23.15 -6.15
C ASN A 2 24.65 23.76 -7.23
N PHE A 3 24.94 24.95 -7.73
CA PHE A 3 24.08 25.80 -8.56
C PHE A 3 24.85 26.37 -9.76
N ASN A 4 24.13 26.67 -10.83
CA ASN A 4 24.63 27.48 -11.93
C ASN A 4 23.88 28.82 -11.93
N ALA A 5 24.60 29.90 -11.66
CA ALA A 5 24.08 31.24 -11.39
C ALA A 5 23.22 31.89 -12.48
N ASN A 6 23.21 31.33 -13.70
CA ASN A 6 22.66 32.01 -14.87
C ASN A 6 21.21 31.63 -15.24
N ASP A 7 20.69 30.45 -14.84
CA ASP A 7 19.44 29.90 -15.42
C ASP A 7 18.36 29.41 -14.43
N PHE A 8 18.59 29.45 -13.11
CA PHE A 8 17.61 29.01 -12.09
C PHE A 8 16.94 27.64 -12.37
N LYS A 9 17.69 26.63 -12.84
CA LYS A 9 17.15 25.29 -13.13
C LYS A 9 17.11 24.42 -11.87
N TYR A 10 15.95 23.82 -11.60
CA TYR A 10 15.73 22.90 -10.47
C TYR A 10 15.29 21.54 -11.03
N THR A 11 15.75 20.43 -10.44
CA THR A 11 15.18 19.12 -10.77
C THR A 11 13.82 18.97 -10.09
N ALA A 12 12.83 18.41 -10.79
CA ALA A 12 11.48 18.22 -10.26
C ALA A 12 11.49 17.39 -8.96
N ASP A 13 12.37 16.39 -8.86
CA ASP A 13 12.53 15.54 -7.67
C ASP A 13 12.94 16.32 -6.43
N LEU A 14 13.77 17.37 -6.59
CA LEU A 14 14.26 18.16 -5.47
C LEU A 14 13.17 19.06 -4.89
N LEU A 15 12.45 19.81 -5.74
CA LEU A 15 11.34 20.66 -5.30
C LEU A 15 10.24 19.81 -4.62
N THR A 16 9.94 18.65 -5.20
CA THR A 16 9.01 17.67 -4.63
C THR A 16 9.47 17.19 -3.26
N THR A 17 10.77 16.92 -3.07
CA THR A 17 11.33 16.49 -1.79
C THR A 17 11.21 17.58 -0.72
N ILE A 18 11.52 18.84 -1.07
CA ILE A 18 11.43 19.99 -0.17
C ILE A 18 9.96 20.23 0.22
N GLU A 19 9.06 20.20 -0.76
CA GLU A 19 7.62 20.35 -0.53
C GLU A 19 7.09 19.24 0.39
N THR A 20 7.44 17.98 0.12
CA THR A 20 7.01 16.84 0.93
C THR A 20 7.46 16.98 2.39
N LYS A 21 8.73 17.37 2.63
CA LYS A 21 9.23 17.64 3.98
C LYS A 21 8.53 18.83 4.63
N LEU A 22 8.29 19.91 3.89
CA LEU A 22 7.61 21.08 4.43
C LEU A 22 6.14 20.80 4.80
N ILE A 23 5.46 19.92 4.05
CA ILE A 23 4.08 19.49 4.36
C ILE A 23 4.06 18.57 5.59
N ASN A 24 4.94 17.56 5.63
CA ASN A 24 4.94 16.54 6.67
C ASN A 24 5.48 17.08 8.00
N ASP A 25 6.63 17.75 7.94
CA ASP A 25 7.38 18.15 9.13
C ASP A 25 7.07 19.61 9.51
N GLY A 26 6.53 20.42 8.60
CA GLY A 26 6.29 21.85 8.81
C GLY A 26 7.57 22.69 8.89
N TYR A 27 8.75 22.11 8.68
CA TYR A 27 10.06 22.75 8.79
C TYR A 27 11.06 22.15 7.79
N VAL A 28 11.81 23.00 7.10
CA VAL A 28 12.91 22.56 6.22
C VAL A 28 14.09 23.50 6.34
N ARG A 29 15.29 22.93 6.52
CA ARG A 29 16.57 23.64 6.43
C ARG A 29 17.29 23.26 5.13
N ILE A 30 17.78 24.26 4.41
CA ILE A 30 18.51 24.11 3.16
C ILE A 30 19.85 24.86 3.28
N GLN A 31 20.96 24.20 2.95
CA GLN A 31 22.28 24.83 2.88
C GLN A 31 22.71 25.00 1.41
N PHE A 32 23.02 26.24 1.02
CA PHE A 32 23.56 26.58 -0.29
C PHE A 32 25.10 26.67 -0.25
N SER A 33 25.77 26.34 -1.36
CA SER A 33 27.23 26.54 -1.50
C SER A 33 27.53 28.02 -1.74
N ALA A 34 28.76 28.46 -1.42
CA ALA A 34 29.21 29.82 -1.71
C ALA A 34 29.43 30.06 -3.22
N ASP A 35 29.79 29.01 -3.96
CA ASP A 35 30.04 29.07 -5.42
C ASP A 35 28.76 29.34 -6.24
N ASP A 36 27.62 29.29 -5.58
CA ASP A 36 26.28 29.25 -6.16
C ASP A 36 25.52 30.57 -6.07
N LEU A 37 26.00 31.50 -5.23
CA LEU A 37 25.32 32.75 -4.96
C LEU A 37 26.11 33.91 -5.58
N PRO A 38 25.42 34.96 -6.06
CA PRO A 38 26.08 36.18 -6.53
C PRO A 38 27.08 36.71 -5.49
N ASN A 39 28.38 36.60 -5.78
CA ASN A 39 29.48 36.81 -4.81
C ASN A 39 29.74 38.26 -4.37
N ASP A 40 28.93 39.23 -4.80
CA ASP A 40 29.18 40.66 -4.56
C ASP A 40 28.00 41.34 -3.82
N ARG A 41 28.33 42.20 -2.85
CA ARG A 41 27.37 43.06 -2.13
C ARG A 41 26.55 43.96 -3.06
N HIS A 42 27.02 44.22 -4.29
CA HIS A 42 26.27 44.93 -5.33
C HIS A 42 25.19 44.09 -6.03
N GLN A 43 25.11 42.78 -5.74
CA GLN A 43 24.15 41.85 -6.36
C GLN A 43 23.04 41.37 -5.41
N ILE A 44 22.80 42.05 -4.28
CA ILE A 44 21.74 41.67 -3.32
C ILE A 44 20.36 41.54 -3.97
N LYS A 45 20.04 42.41 -4.94
CA LYS A 45 18.80 42.34 -5.73
C LYS A 45 18.67 41.03 -6.54
N LYS A 46 19.78 40.42 -6.98
CA LYS A 46 19.74 39.11 -7.63
C LYS A 46 19.42 38.00 -6.62
N ILE A 47 19.92 38.11 -5.39
CA ILE A 47 19.60 37.16 -4.31
C ILE A 47 18.13 37.29 -3.90
N GLU A 48 17.59 38.51 -3.82
CA GLU A 48 16.17 38.74 -3.58
C GLU A 48 15.29 38.10 -4.68
N SER A 49 15.64 38.32 -5.96
CA SER A 49 14.96 37.70 -7.10
C SER A 49 15.03 36.18 -7.06
N PHE A 50 16.20 35.62 -6.74
CA PHE A 50 16.38 34.18 -6.51
C PHE A 50 15.46 33.67 -5.42
N PHE A 51 15.41 34.37 -4.28
CA PHE A 51 14.62 33.96 -3.13
C PHE A 51 13.12 33.94 -3.47
N VAL A 52 12.64 34.93 -4.22
CA VAL A 52 11.25 34.97 -4.70
C VAL A 52 10.96 33.88 -5.73
N ASP A 53 11.84 33.68 -6.71
CA ASP A 53 11.69 32.62 -7.74
C ASP A 53 11.64 31.23 -7.11
N PHE A 54 12.50 30.98 -6.12
CA PHE A 54 12.53 29.72 -5.38
C PHE A 54 11.18 29.42 -4.70
N ILE A 55 10.60 30.40 -4.00
CA ILE A 55 9.30 30.22 -3.34
C ILE A 55 8.18 30.00 -4.36
N LYS A 56 8.19 30.72 -5.50
CA LYS A 56 7.21 30.53 -6.59
C LYS A 56 7.30 29.12 -7.19
N LYS A 57 8.51 28.61 -7.41
CA LYS A 57 8.73 27.25 -7.94
C LYS A 57 8.41 26.16 -6.94
N LEU A 58 8.44 26.46 -5.64
CA LEU A 58 7.88 25.61 -4.59
C LEU A 58 6.33 25.66 -4.56
N GLY A 59 5.68 26.37 -5.49
CA GLY A 59 4.22 26.55 -5.53
C GLY A 59 3.69 27.53 -4.47
N GLY A 60 4.55 28.37 -3.89
CA GLY A 60 4.18 29.38 -2.91
C GLY A 60 3.77 30.70 -3.55
N LYS A 61 2.71 31.33 -3.02
CA LYS A 61 2.32 32.70 -3.37
C LYS A 61 2.89 33.66 -2.33
N CYS A 62 3.93 34.41 -2.71
CA CYS A 62 4.53 35.43 -1.85
C CYS A 62 3.53 36.54 -1.48
N LEU A 63 3.62 37.01 -0.24
CA LEU A 63 2.79 38.06 0.34
C LEU A 63 3.60 39.34 0.50
N THR A 64 2.97 40.50 0.29
CA THR A 64 3.62 41.80 0.49
C THR A 64 3.72 42.15 1.97
N HIS A 65 4.83 42.78 2.38
CA HIS A 65 5.05 43.20 3.77
C HIS A 65 4.37 44.54 4.12
N ASN A 66 4.16 45.40 3.13
CA ASN A 66 3.53 46.72 3.25
C ASN A 66 2.50 46.93 2.12
N ALA A 67 1.89 48.11 2.07
CA ALA A 67 0.91 48.48 1.03
C ALA A 67 1.53 48.69 -0.37
N GLU A 68 2.85 48.62 -0.50
CA GLU A 68 3.55 48.78 -1.77
C GLU A 68 3.50 47.49 -2.60
N GLU A 69 3.22 47.64 -3.89
CA GLU A 69 3.18 46.55 -4.84
C GLU A 69 4.60 45.95 -5.02
N ASN A 70 4.72 44.62 -4.95
CA ASN A 70 5.97 43.85 -5.07
C ASN A 70 6.97 43.90 -3.90
N SER A 71 6.58 44.39 -2.72
CA SER A 71 7.40 44.31 -1.50
C SER A 71 7.39 42.91 -0.86
N PHE A 72 7.93 41.90 -1.55
CA PHE A 72 7.92 40.49 -1.11
C PHE A 72 9.05 40.11 -0.15
N VAL A 73 10.20 40.78 -0.25
CA VAL A 73 11.40 40.46 0.54
C VAL A 73 11.63 41.51 1.61
N TRP A 74 11.74 41.06 2.86
CA TRP A 74 11.98 41.93 4.02
C TRP A 74 13.39 41.73 4.58
N HIS A 75 14.13 42.82 4.78
CA HIS A 75 15.46 42.79 5.36
C HIS A 75 15.37 42.76 6.89
N VAL A 76 15.85 41.68 7.49
CA VAL A 76 15.91 41.48 8.95
C VAL A 76 17.35 41.73 9.40
N ARG A 77 17.65 42.97 9.82
CA ARG A 77 18.98 43.42 10.28
C ARG A 77 18.85 44.57 11.28
N PRO A 78 19.73 44.71 12.29
CA PRO A 78 19.76 45.89 13.14
C PRO A 78 19.99 47.17 12.32
N LEU A 79 19.20 48.21 12.57
CA LEU A 79 19.42 49.55 12.02
C LEU A 79 19.94 50.48 13.12
N PRO A 80 20.85 51.42 12.81
CA PRO A 80 21.30 52.41 13.79
C PRO A 80 20.11 53.29 14.23
N SER A 81 20.00 53.59 15.53
CA SER A 81 18.97 54.51 16.04
C SER A 81 19.33 55.93 15.62
N ILE A 82 18.96 56.32 14.40
CA ILE A 82 19.08 57.70 13.95
C ILE A 82 17.85 58.45 14.48
N SER A 83 18.09 59.56 15.17
CA SER A 83 17.09 60.45 15.78
C SER A 83 16.08 61.09 14.81
N ASP A 84 16.14 60.76 13.51
CA ASP A 84 15.36 61.41 12.44
C ASP A 84 14.41 60.46 11.67
N ILE A 85 14.20 59.22 12.13
CA ILE A 85 13.25 58.30 11.47
C ILE A 85 11.83 58.56 12.01
N GLN A 86 10.97 59.16 11.17
CA GLN A 86 9.54 59.46 11.48
C GLN A 86 8.63 58.24 11.68
N HIS A 87 9.17 57.02 11.70
CA HIS A 87 8.41 55.78 11.86
C HIS A 87 9.05 54.85 12.91
N PRO A 88 8.25 54.20 13.79
CA PRO A 88 8.77 53.25 14.77
C PRO A 88 9.44 52.06 14.06
N LEU A 89 10.65 51.69 14.51
CA LEU A 89 11.38 50.55 13.97
C LEU A 89 10.65 49.23 14.26
N ALA A 90 10.52 48.38 13.24
CA ALA A 90 9.98 47.04 13.42
C ALA A 90 10.89 46.21 14.36
N ARG A 91 10.33 45.29 15.16
CA ARG A 91 11.13 44.43 16.07
C ARG A 91 12.27 43.70 15.35
N SER A 92 12.05 43.28 14.10
CA SER A 92 13.06 42.62 13.26
C SER A 92 14.24 43.51 12.85
N GLN A 93 14.14 44.83 13.06
CA GLN A 93 15.17 45.82 12.80
C GLN A 93 15.89 46.32 14.08
N THR A 94 15.52 45.77 15.23
CA THR A 94 16.18 46.05 16.53
C THR A 94 17.18 44.95 16.90
N ASN A 95 18.09 45.26 17.82
CA ASN A 95 19.05 44.31 18.41
C ASN A 95 18.51 43.54 19.62
N GLU A 96 17.31 43.87 20.11
CA GLU A 96 16.71 43.27 21.31
C GLU A 96 16.31 41.80 21.14
N GLU A 97 15.97 41.11 22.22
CA GLU A 97 15.40 39.76 22.11
C GLU A 97 14.00 39.79 21.46
N PHE A 98 13.68 38.79 20.63
CA PHE A 98 12.33 38.57 20.11
C PHE A 98 11.80 37.25 20.68
N PRO A 99 10.86 37.28 21.66
CA PRO A 99 10.30 36.07 22.25
C PRO A 99 9.55 35.19 21.25
N PHE A 100 9.20 33.97 21.66
CA PHE A 100 8.44 33.02 20.85
C PHE A 100 7.14 33.62 20.30
N HIS A 101 7.00 33.62 18.98
CA HIS A 101 5.88 34.21 18.28
C HIS A 101 5.62 33.50 16.94
N THR A 102 4.51 33.87 16.31
CA THR A 102 4.24 33.67 14.89
C THR A 102 4.24 35.01 14.16
N ASP A 103 4.65 35.00 12.90
CA ASP A 103 4.69 36.18 12.05
C ASP A 103 3.26 36.63 11.68
N CYS A 104 2.99 37.93 11.73
CA CYS A 104 1.68 38.54 11.45
C CYS A 104 0.51 37.96 12.24
N SER A 105 0.72 37.61 13.52
CA SER A 105 -0.37 37.18 14.41
C SER A 105 -1.50 38.21 14.56
N TYR A 106 -1.26 39.47 14.19
CA TYR A 106 -2.23 40.57 14.14
C TYR A 106 -3.03 40.66 12.82
N GLU A 107 -2.80 39.79 11.84
CA GLU A 107 -3.64 39.73 10.63
C GLU A 107 -4.82 38.78 10.82
N SER A 108 -5.97 39.08 10.22
CA SER A 108 -7.16 38.22 10.31
C SER A 108 -6.87 36.79 9.83
N ASN A 109 -6.06 36.68 8.77
CA ASN A 109 -5.54 35.42 8.24
C ASN A 109 -4.00 35.48 8.19
N PRO A 110 -3.30 35.04 9.26
CA PRO A 110 -1.85 35.03 9.29
C PRO A 110 -1.25 34.18 8.16
N PRO A 111 -0.05 34.52 7.65
CA PRO A 111 0.63 33.75 6.62
C PRO A 111 0.85 32.31 7.09
N GLU A 112 0.70 31.37 6.16
CA GLU A 112 0.87 29.94 6.43
C GLU A 112 2.35 29.58 6.59
N TYR A 113 3.23 30.18 5.78
CA TYR A 113 4.66 29.90 5.80
C TYR A 113 5.52 31.16 5.86
N VAL A 114 6.68 31.00 6.49
CA VAL A 114 7.77 31.99 6.52
C VAL A 114 9.03 31.33 5.99
N ALA A 115 9.74 32.05 5.13
CA ALA A 115 11.07 31.70 4.67
C ALA A 115 12.09 32.72 5.20
N LEU A 116 13.21 32.25 5.72
CA LEU A 116 14.35 33.06 6.14
C LEU A 116 15.59 32.65 5.36
N PHE A 117 16.33 33.60 4.81
CA PHE A 117 17.59 33.36 4.12
C PHE A 117 18.74 34.12 4.80
N VAL A 118 19.82 33.43 5.16
CA VAL A 118 20.95 34.00 5.90
C VAL A 118 21.97 34.58 4.93
N LEU A 119 22.09 35.91 4.88
CA LEU A 119 23.19 36.56 4.14
C LEU A 119 24.44 36.67 5.01
N GLU A 120 24.26 37.08 6.26
CA GLU A 120 25.30 37.15 7.29
C GLU A 120 24.71 36.73 8.63
N GLN A 121 25.33 35.74 9.28
CA GLN A 121 24.99 35.31 10.64
C GLN A 121 25.63 36.24 11.68
N ASP A 122 25.17 36.16 12.92
CA ASP A 122 25.85 36.81 14.05
C ASP A 122 27.17 36.06 14.35
N GLN A 123 28.30 36.78 14.34
CA GLN A 123 29.62 36.19 14.59
C GLN A 123 30.06 36.27 16.06
N LEU A 124 29.26 36.89 16.92
CA LEU A 124 29.54 37.11 18.35
C LEU A 124 28.69 36.22 19.26
N GLY A 125 27.97 35.25 18.69
CA GLY A 125 27.15 34.27 19.43
C GLY A 125 25.73 34.75 19.76
N GLY A 126 25.32 35.93 19.31
CA GLY A 126 23.96 36.44 19.46
C GLY A 126 23.01 35.99 18.35
N GLY A 127 21.77 36.50 18.36
CA GLY A 127 20.84 36.41 17.23
C GLY A 127 20.43 34.99 16.81
N GLN A 128 20.58 34.01 17.70
CA GLN A 128 20.24 32.60 17.51
C GLN A 128 18.76 32.45 17.23
N PHE A 129 18.42 31.62 16.25
CA PHE A 129 17.06 31.28 15.88
C PHE A 129 16.62 30.02 16.63
N GLU A 130 15.49 30.10 17.33
CA GLU A 130 14.95 29.00 18.13
C GLU A 130 13.51 28.71 17.70
N VAL A 131 13.09 27.44 17.74
CA VAL A 131 11.73 27.01 17.38
C VAL A 131 11.14 26.03 18.40
N ILE A 132 9.82 26.05 18.53
CA ILE A 132 9.02 25.09 19.29
C ILE A 132 7.88 24.61 18.38
N GLN A 133 7.65 23.30 18.32
CA GLN A 133 6.54 22.73 17.56
C GLN A 133 5.23 22.89 18.35
N VAL A 134 4.17 23.35 17.68
CA VAL A 134 2.88 23.65 18.32
C VAL A 134 2.23 22.40 18.90
N SER A 135 2.43 21.23 18.28
CA SER A 135 1.90 19.97 18.82
C SER A 135 2.44 19.67 20.21
N ASP A 136 3.70 20.02 20.50
CA ASP A 136 4.28 19.81 21.82
C ASP A 136 3.62 20.73 22.85
N ILE A 137 3.26 21.96 22.45
CA ILE A 137 2.51 22.91 23.28
C ILE A 137 1.10 22.39 23.53
N VAL A 138 0.37 22.05 22.48
CA VAL A 138 -1.03 21.62 22.56
C VAL A 138 -1.18 20.32 23.34
N ASN A 139 -0.27 19.36 23.16
CA ASN A 139 -0.30 18.10 23.91
C ASN A 139 -0.14 18.29 25.44
N ASN A 140 0.42 19.42 25.87
CA ASN A 140 0.60 19.74 27.28
C ASN A 140 -0.46 20.72 27.84
N LEU A 141 -1.34 21.27 26.99
CA LEU A 141 -2.46 22.13 27.42
C LEU A 141 -3.61 21.31 27.98
N SER A 142 -4.28 21.83 29.02
CA SER A 142 -5.56 21.30 29.48
C SER A 142 -6.67 21.44 28.43
N GLU A 143 -7.63 20.50 28.39
CA GLU A 143 -8.77 20.55 27.45
C GLU A 143 -9.61 21.82 27.61
N ALA A 144 -9.72 22.35 28.84
CA ALA A 144 -10.37 23.61 29.11
C ALA A 144 -9.65 24.77 28.41
N SER A 145 -8.32 24.86 28.55
CA SER A 145 -7.53 25.90 27.88
C SER A 145 -7.50 25.75 26.37
N LYS A 146 -7.47 24.53 25.82
CA LYS A 146 -7.62 24.30 24.38
C LYS A 146 -8.94 24.87 23.86
N THR A 147 -10.03 24.56 24.55
CA THR A 147 -11.37 25.04 24.18
C THR A 147 -11.43 26.56 24.20
N ILE A 148 -10.93 27.20 25.26
CA ILE A 148 -10.89 28.66 25.40
C ILE A 148 -10.04 29.28 24.29
N LEU A 149 -8.81 28.80 24.09
CA LEU A 149 -7.88 29.36 23.10
C LEU A 149 -8.38 29.19 21.65
N LEU A 150 -9.21 28.17 21.39
CA LEU A 150 -9.79 27.88 20.07
C LEU A 150 -11.09 28.65 19.81
N THR A 151 -11.91 28.90 20.84
CA THR A 151 -13.27 29.43 20.68
C THR A 151 -13.43 30.90 21.07
N GLU A 152 -12.63 31.41 22.01
CA GLU A 152 -12.70 32.81 22.43
C GLU A 152 -11.95 33.73 21.46
N ASN A 153 -12.48 34.94 21.26
CA ASN A 153 -11.85 35.96 20.42
C ASN A 153 -11.02 36.91 21.28
N PHE A 154 -9.70 36.77 21.22
CA PHE A 154 -8.74 37.62 21.91
C PHE A 154 -8.48 38.89 21.12
N LYS A 155 -8.30 40.02 21.82
CA LYS A 155 -7.93 41.31 21.28
C LYS A 155 -6.43 41.36 21.00
N ILE A 156 -6.07 41.46 19.72
CA ILE A 156 -4.68 41.45 19.25
C ILE A 156 -4.38 42.80 18.59
N ALA A 157 -3.45 43.57 19.15
CA ALA A 157 -3.06 44.87 18.63
C ALA A 157 -2.31 44.76 17.29
N VAL A 158 -2.62 45.65 16.34
CA VAL A 158 -1.89 45.79 15.07
C VAL A 158 -0.75 46.81 15.28
N PRO A 159 0.53 46.40 15.21
CA PRO A 159 1.66 47.32 15.35
C PRO A 159 1.58 48.48 14.35
N MET A 160 1.95 49.68 14.77
CA MET A 160 1.78 50.91 13.99
C MET A 160 2.44 50.83 12.61
N GLU A 161 3.63 50.22 12.53
CA GLU A 161 4.42 50.07 11.32
C GLU A 161 3.81 49.12 10.27
N PHE A 162 2.79 48.32 10.63
CA PHE A 162 2.14 47.35 9.74
C PHE A 162 0.65 47.65 9.48
N ARG A 163 0.14 48.83 9.88
CA ARG A 163 -1.26 49.21 9.62
C ARG A 163 -1.50 49.47 8.13
N LYS A 164 -2.26 48.58 7.49
CA LYS A 164 -2.65 48.67 6.07
C LYS A 164 -3.87 49.58 5.83
N VAL A 165 -4.73 49.74 6.84
CA VAL A 165 -5.96 50.52 6.78
C VAL A 165 -5.91 51.60 7.86
N LYS A 166 -6.20 52.84 7.50
CA LYS A 166 -6.35 53.95 8.45
C LYS A 166 -7.50 53.57 9.40
N ASP A 167 -7.28 53.73 10.71
CA ASP A 167 -8.27 53.49 11.78
C ASP A 167 -8.52 52.04 12.25
N VAL A 168 -7.72 51.06 11.79
CA VAL A 168 -7.71 49.70 12.38
C VAL A 168 -6.44 49.51 13.24
N ASP A 169 -6.61 49.49 14.56
CA ASP A 169 -5.51 49.34 15.54
C ASP A 169 -5.47 47.99 16.27
N HIS A 170 -6.50 47.14 16.10
CA HIS A 170 -6.56 45.78 16.64
C HIS A 170 -7.45 44.86 15.79
N ILE A 171 -7.31 43.55 15.98
CA ILE A 171 -8.23 42.51 15.52
C ILE A 171 -8.76 41.72 16.71
N TYR A 172 -9.87 41.01 16.51
CA TYR A 172 -10.37 39.99 17.43
C TYR A 172 -10.25 38.62 16.78
N GLY A 173 -9.70 37.64 17.50
CA GLY A 173 -9.60 36.28 16.99
C GLY A 173 -9.03 35.26 17.98
N PRO A 174 -9.29 33.95 17.80
CA PRO A 174 -8.74 32.90 18.66
C PRO A 174 -7.23 32.76 18.52
N ILE A 175 -6.57 32.33 19.59
CA ILE A 175 -5.11 32.09 19.61
C ILE A 175 -4.78 30.76 18.93
N LEU A 176 -5.55 29.71 19.18
CA LEU A 176 -5.52 28.49 18.38
C LEU A 176 -6.40 28.68 17.14
N LEU A 177 -5.84 28.43 15.97
CA LEU A 177 -6.58 28.49 14.70
C LEU A 177 -7.26 27.15 14.37
N ASP A 178 -6.67 26.07 14.88
CA ASP A 178 -7.17 24.69 14.82
C ASP A 178 -6.47 23.88 15.95
N HIS A 179 -6.73 22.58 16.05
CA HIS A 179 -6.18 21.66 17.05
C HIS A 179 -4.66 21.58 17.06
N ASN A 180 -3.98 22.03 15.99
CA ASN A 180 -2.51 22.03 15.90
C ASN A 180 -1.97 23.26 15.14
N GLU A 181 -2.71 24.36 15.16
CA GLU A 181 -2.33 25.62 14.53
C GLU A 181 -2.51 26.79 15.50
N ILE A 182 -1.55 27.72 15.53
CA ILE A 182 -1.56 28.85 16.46
C ILE A 182 -1.28 30.18 15.74
N ARG A 183 -1.82 31.28 16.29
CA ARG A 183 -1.29 32.63 16.14
C ARG A 183 -0.96 33.20 17.50
N TYR A 184 0.28 33.62 17.70
CA TYR A 184 0.69 34.05 19.03
C TYR A 184 1.81 35.07 18.96
N ARG A 185 1.68 36.15 19.73
CA ARG A 185 2.78 37.09 20.01
C ARG A 185 2.49 37.80 21.32
N PRO A 186 3.30 37.59 22.37
CA PRO A 186 2.92 37.94 23.75
C PRO A 186 2.73 39.46 23.94
N ASP A 187 3.52 40.30 23.28
CA ASP A 187 3.50 41.76 23.48
C ASP A 187 2.29 42.47 22.83
N ILE A 188 1.47 41.77 22.03
CA ILE A 188 0.34 42.38 21.32
C ILE A 188 -1.01 41.73 21.64
N VAL A 189 -1.04 40.63 22.39
CA VAL A 189 -2.29 40.03 22.89
C VAL A 189 -2.68 40.78 24.17
N LEU A 190 -3.75 41.58 24.12
CA LEU A 190 -4.06 42.55 25.18
C LEU A 190 -4.82 41.96 26.37
N ASP A 191 -5.38 40.76 26.23
CA ASP A 191 -6.21 40.09 27.25
C ASP A 191 -5.38 39.28 28.27
N HIS A 192 -4.39 39.92 28.88
CA HIS A 192 -3.39 39.29 29.78
C HIS A 192 -3.94 38.61 31.06
N LYS A 193 -5.27 38.61 31.29
CA LYS A 193 -5.90 38.01 32.49
C LYS A 193 -6.50 36.62 32.25
N SER A 194 -6.42 36.06 31.04
CA SER A 194 -6.94 34.72 30.76
C SER A 194 -6.08 33.64 31.42
N ALA A 195 -6.71 32.75 32.21
CA ALA A 195 -6.03 31.59 32.79
C ALA A 195 -5.42 30.67 31.71
N ALA A 196 -6.08 30.57 30.55
CA ALA A 196 -5.62 29.76 29.42
C ALA A 196 -4.37 30.36 28.75
N LEU A 197 -4.25 31.69 28.67
CA LEU A 197 -3.04 32.36 28.19
C LEU A 197 -1.86 32.17 29.17
N ASN A 198 -2.12 32.26 30.48
CA ASN A 198 -1.08 32.02 31.49
C ASN A 198 -0.56 30.57 31.44
N GLU A 199 -1.45 29.61 31.22
CA GLU A 199 -1.07 28.20 31.03
C GLU A 199 -0.22 28.03 29.76
N LEU A 200 -0.64 28.62 28.64
CA LEU A 200 0.11 28.62 27.38
C LEU A 200 1.52 29.17 27.56
N GLU A 201 1.68 30.34 28.19
CA GLU A 201 2.98 30.96 28.47
C GLU A 201 3.85 30.08 29.38
N SER A 202 3.27 29.50 30.43
CA SER A 202 3.96 28.58 31.32
C SER A 202 4.49 27.35 30.56
N ILE A 203 3.68 26.78 29.66
CA ILE A 203 4.08 25.62 28.84
C ILE A 203 5.21 26.01 27.88
N ILE A 204 5.09 27.13 27.15
CA ILE A 204 6.12 27.62 26.24
C ILE A 204 7.47 27.79 26.97
N SER A 205 7.46 28.25 28.22
CA SER A 205 8.68 28.44 29.01
C SER A 205 9.39 27.14 29.44
N ARG A 206 8.69 26.00 29.45
CA ARG A 206 9.20 24.71 29.96
C ARG A 206 9.48 23.68 28.87
N ILE A 207 8.83 23.79 27.72
CA ILE A 207 8.99 22.85 26.61
C ILE A 207 10.41 22.94 26.03
N PRO A 208 11.04 21.79 25.68
CA PRO A 208 12.32 21.80 24.99
C PRO A 208 12.27 22.61 23.69
N LYS A 209 13.13 23.62 23.58
CA LYS A 209 13.29 24.42 22.36
C LYS A 209 14.40 23.87 21.47
N HIS A 210 14.19 23.90 20.16
CA HIS A 210 15.19 23.48 19.18
C HIS A 210 15.88 24.70 18.55
N ALA A 211 17.21 24.71 18.56
CA ALA A 211 18.03 25.76 17.94
C ALA A 211 18.75 25.17 16.72
N PRO A 212 18.18 25.27 15.50
CA PRO A 212 18.80 24.72 14.31
C PRO A 212 20.07 25.50 13.94
N LYS A 213 21.05 24.81 13.34
CA LYS A 213 22.25 25.46 12.80
C LYS A 213 21.90 26.53 11.79
N TYR A 214 22.40 27.73 12.04
CA TYR A 214 21.99 28.97 11.39
C TYR A 214 23.20 29.65 10.73
N GLU A 215 23.68 29.06 9.65
CA GLU A 215 24.94 29.46 9.00
C GLU A 215 24.69 30.33 7.76
N LYS A 216 25.69 31.12 7.34
CA LYS A 216 25.66 31.88 6.08
C LYS A 216 25.20 31.00 4.91
N TYR A 217 24.30 31.54 4.10
CA TYR A 217 23.64 30.85 2.98
C TYR A 217 22.77 29.65 3.38
N THR A 218 22.28 29.62 4.61
CA THR A 218 21.17 28.74 4.99
C THR A 218 19.82 29.38 4.59
N MET A 219 18.89 28.59 4.07
CA MET A 219 17.47 28.94 4.00
C MET A 219 16.68 28.07 4.98
N ILE A 220 15.79 28.70 5.72
CA ILE A 220 14.84 28.03 6.61
C ILE A 220 13.44 28.30 6.08
N LEU A 221 12.69 27.24 5.82
CA LEU A 221 11.26 27.28 5.54
C LEU A 221 10.53 26.76 6.76
N LEU A 222 9.53 27.50 7.24
CA LEU A 222 8.79 27.20 8.45
C LEU A 222 7.30 27.38 8.19
N ASN A 223 6.48 26.41 8.58
CA ASN A 223 5.04 26.60 8.72
C ASN A 223 4.79 27.46 9.95
N ASN A 224 4.40 28.70 9.70
CA ASN A 224 4.23 29.76 10.68
C ASN A 224 3.07 29.53 11.65
N ARG A 225 2.19 28.56 11.35
CA ARG A 225 1.07 28.19 12.23
C ARG A 225 1.36 26.95 13.06
N LYS A 226 2.30 26.10 12.64
CA LYS A 226 2.69 24.86 13.34
C LYS A 226 3.93 25.00 14.20
N TYR A 227 4.62 26.14 14.14
CA TYR A 227 5.79 26.42 14.96
C TYR A 227 5.73 27.83 15.54
N LEU A 228 6.15 27.96 16.79
CA LEU A 228 6.57 29.25 17.35
C LEU A 228 8.07 29.41 17.10
N HIS A 229 8.49 30.62 16.75
CA HIS A 229 9.91 30.94 16.60
C HIS A 229 10.34 32.15 17.43
N ALA A 230 11.58 32.14 17.88
CA ALA A 230 12.21 33.18 18.68
C ALA A 230 13.59 33.56 18.13
N ARG A 231 14.07 34.72 18.56
CA ARG A 231 15.42 35.21 18.28
C ARG A 231 16.04 35.75 19.55
N THR A 232 17.19 35.21 19.95
CA THR A 232 17.98 35.79 21.06
C THR A 232 18.52 37.18 20.71
N LYS A 233 19.00 37.92 21.70
CA LYS A 233 19.59 39.26 21.51
C LYS A 233 20.70 39.24 20.45
N ILE A 234 20.69 40.18 19.51
CA ILE A 234 21.75 40.31 18.50
C ILE A 234 22.95 41.01 19.13
N LEU A 235 24.14 40.45 18.92
CA LEU A 235 25.41 41.00 19.39
C LEU A 235 26.24 41.57 18.23
N ASP A 236 26.11 41.01 17.02
CA ASP A 236 26.80 41.50 15.81
C ASP A 236 25.87 42.40 14.94
N PRO A 237 26.15 43.71 14.81
CA PRO A 237 25.34 44.61 14.00
C PRO A 237 25.39 44.29 12.49
N ARG A 238 26.33 43.45 12.04
CA ARG A 238 26.45 43.03 10.64
C ARG A 238 25.50 41.90 10.25
N ARG A 239 24.80 41.28 11.23
CA ARG A 239 23.84 40.20 10.97
C ARG A 239 22.77 40.68 9.98
N HIS A 240 22.58 39.93 8.90
CA HIS A 240 21.65 40.29 7.84
C HIS A 240 20.95 39.06 7.25
N LEU A 241 19.63 39.09 7.31
CA LEU A 241 18.71 38.09 6.81
C LEU A 241 17.74 38.69 5.81
N LEU A 242 17.22 37.84 4.92
CA LEU A 242 16.04 38.12 4.11
C LEU A 242 14.86 37.27 4.60
N ARG A 243 13.65 37.83 4.58
CA ARG A 243 12.42 37.13 4.94
C ARG A 243 11.36 37.25 3.86
N ILE A 244 10.75 36.13 3.47
CA ILE A 244 9.54 36.07 2.63
C ILE A 244 8.42 35.41 3.44
N ARG A 245 7.21 35.95 3.32
CA ARG A 245 5.97 35.32 3.80
C ARG A 245 5.23 34.80 2.59
N PHE A 246 4.67 33.60 2.67
CA PHE A 246 3.93 33.02 1.56
C PHE A 246 2.83 32.08 2.05
N ASN A 247 1.80 31.93 1.22
CA ASN A 247 0.80 30.89 1.39
C ASN A 247 0.99 29.84 0.31
N LYS A 248 0.71 28.57 0.63
CA LYS A 248 0.51 27.56 -0.40
C LYS A 248 -1.00 27.37 -0.59
N PRO A 249 -1.45 26.93 -1.77
CA PRO A 249 -2.79 26.38 -1.87
C PRO A 249 -2.92 25.23 -0.86
N ALA A 250 -4.03 25.17 -0.12
CA ALA A 250 -4.25 24.12 0.87
C ALA A 250 -3.96 22.74 0.25
N PRO A 251 -3.23 21.84 0.96
CA PRO A 251 -2.98 20.52 0.45
C PRO A 251 -4.32 19.86 0.13
N TYR A 252 -4.43 19.41 -1.11
CA TYR A 252 -5.61 18.81 -1.68
C TYR A 252 -5.96 17.53 -0.90
N ASN A 253 -6.83 17.64 0.11
CA ASN A 253 -7.28 16.50 0.88
C ASN A 253 -8.39 15.78 0.13
N VAL A 254 -8.03 14.77 -0.66
CA VAL A 254 -9.00 13.96 -1.41
C VAL A 254 -9.99 13.26 -0.48
N TYR A 255 -9.61 13.02 0.78
CA TYR A 255 -10.41 12.38 1.82
C TYR A 255 -11.50 13.29 2.38
N SER A 256 -11.42 14.61 2.17
CA SER A 256 -12.41 15.56 2.70
C SER A 256 -13.81 15.46 2.09
N ILE A 257 -13.96 14.79 0.94
CA ILE A 257 -15.24 14.71 0.22
C ILE A 257 -15.92 13.35 0.28
N TYR A 258 -15.32 12.35 0.93
CA TYR A 258 -15.91 11.01 1.03
C TYR A 258 -16.16 10.57 2.46
N ASN A 259 -17.27 9.85 2.61
CA ASN A 259 -17.63 9.25 3.88
C ASN A 259 -16.78 7.99 4.11
N GLU A 260 -15.73 8.11 4.93
CA GLU A 260 -14.85 6.99 5.30
C GLU A 260 -15.61 5.81 5.91
N THR A 261 -16.76 6.03 6.55
CA THR A 261 -17.58 4.94 7.10
C THR A 261 -18.20 4.03 6.04
N LYS A 262 -18.19 4.45 4.76
CA LYS A 262 -18.67 3.67 3.62
C LYS A 262 -17.57 2.85 2.96
N LEU A 263 -16.31 2.97 3.41
CA LEU A 263 -15.19 2.21 2.89
C LEU A 263 -14.84 1.06 3.85
N ARG A 264 -14.83 -0.16 3.34
CA ARG A 264 -14.37 -1.35 4.05
C ARG A 264 -12.84 -1.28 4.23
N PRO A 265 -12.32 -1.59 5.44
CA PRO A 265 -10.88 -1.55 5.68
C PRO A 265 -10.12 -2.67 4.95
N GLU A 266 -10.80 -3.77 4.61
CA GLU A 266 -10.22 -4.93 3.95
C GLU A 266 -9.94 -4.73 2.45
N TYR A 267 -9.14 -5.62 1.87
CA TYR A 267 -8.91 -5.70 0.43
C TYR A 267 -9.63 -6.90 -0.18
N LEU A 268 -10.20 -6.70 -1.36
CA LEU A 268 -10.75 -7.77 -2.20
C LEU A 268 -9.67 -8.22 -3.19
N THR A 269 -9.18 -9.46 -3.05
CA THR A 269 -8.13 -9.99 -3.91
C THR A 269 -8.70 -10.51 -5.23
N LEU A 270 -8.16 -10.01 -6.34
CA LEU A 270 -8.56 -10.34 -7.70
C LEU A 270 -7.34 -10.89 -8.48
N PRO A 271 -7.54 -11.76 -9.48
CA PRO A 271 -6.44 -12.39 -10.20
C PRO A 271 -5.67 -11.39 -11.06
N HIS A 272 -4.35 -11.57 -11.16
CA HIS A 272 -3.44 -10.69 -11.92
C HIS A 272 -3.80 -10.55 -13.41
N THR A 273 -4.44 -11.56 -14.01
CA THR A 273 -4.89 -11.54 -15.41
C THR A 273 -6.15 -10.71 -15.65
N LEU A 274 -6.86 -10.28 -14.60
CA LEU A 274 -8.15 -9.61 -14.74
C LEU A 274 -8.02 -8.24 -15.41
N LEU A 275 -7.01 -7.46 -15.02
CA LEU A 275 -6.84 -6.11 -15.60
C LEU A 275 -6.36 -6.18 -17.05
N ASP A 276 -5.52 -7.16 -17.38
CA ASP A 276 -5.07 -7.38 -18.75
C ASP A 276 -6.22 -7.83 -19.65
N TYR A 277 -7.08 -8.73 -19.14
CA TYR A 277 -8.34 -9.07 -19.79
C TYR A 277 -9.18 -7.81 -20.06
N PHE A 278 -9.37 -6.94 -19.06
CA PHE A 278 -10.12 -5.71 -19.24
C PHE A 278 -9.49 -4.73 -20.23
N ARG A 279 -8.16 -4.59 -20.25
CA ARG A 279 -7.45 -3.78 -21.25
C ARG A 279 -7.68 -4.30 -22.66
N GLU A 280 -7.65 -5.62 -22.85
CA GLU A 280 -7.88 -6.26 -24.13
C GLU A 280 -9.34 -6.07 -24.60
N GLN A 281 -10.31 -6.26 -23.70
CA GLN A 281 -11.72 -6.06 -23.99
C GLN A 281 -12.06 -4.58 -24.23
N HIS A 282 -11.42 -3.69 -23.48
CA HIS A 282 -11.57 -2.25 -23.63
C HIS A 282 -11.18 -1.77 -25.02
N THR A 283 -10.06 -2.24 -25.57
CA THR A 283 -9.63 -1.86 -26.93
C THR A 283 -10.71 -2.17 -27.98
N ARG A 284 -11.38 -3.32 -27.84
CA ARG A 284 -12.50 -3.71 -28.71
C ARG A 284 -13.71 -2.82 -28.50
N LEU A 285 -14.08 -2.59 -27.23
CA LEU A 285 -15.21 -1.72 -26.89
C LEU A 285 -14.99 -0.31 -27.43
N TYR A 286 -13.81 0.29 -27.21
CA TYR A 286 -13.46 1.62 -27.70
C TYR A 286 -13.59 1.71 -29.22
N LYS A 287 -13.00 0.76 -29.96
CA LYS A 287 -13.09 0.71 -31.43
C LYS A 287 -14.55 0.59 -31.89
N THR A 288 -15.34 -0.29 -31.28
CA THR A 288 -16.76 -0.46 -31.61
C THR A 288 -17.56 0.81 -31.36
N LEU A 289 -17.38 1.45 -30.19
CA LEU A 289 -18.08 2.70 -29.87
C LEU A 289 -17.73 3.80 -30.87
N LYS A 290 -16.45 3.94 -31.23
CA LYS A 290 -16.00 4.92 -32.23
C LYS A 290 -16.62 4.66 -33.60
N LEU A 291 -16.60 3.41 -34.07
CA LEU A 291 -17.24 3.03 -35.33
C LEU A 291 -18.75 3.29 -35.34
N ILE A 292 -19.47 3.01 -34.25
CA ILE A 292 -20.91 3.30 -34.14
C ILE A 292 -21.16 4.81 -34.28
N ILE A 293 -20.37 5.65 -33.58
CA ILE A 293 -20.51 7.11 -33.66
C ILE A 293 -20.23 7.61 -35.08
N GLU A 294 -19.19 7.10 -35.73
CA GLU A 294 -18.82 7.44 -37.11
C GLU A 294 -19.92 7.02 -38.11
N GLN A 295 -20.49 5.83 -37.96
CA GLN A 295 -21.54 5.32 -38.85
C GLN A 295 -22.90 5.98 -38.62
N TYR A 296 -23.15 6.63 -37.47
CA TYR A 296 -24.45 7.21 -37.12
C TYR A 296 -25.05 8.10 -38.22
N HIS A 297 -24.24 8.94 -38.87
CA HIS A 297 -24.68 9.89 -39.91
C HIS A 297 -24.57 9.34 -41.34
N GLN A 298 -23.96 8.16 -41.51
CA GLN A 298 -23.68 7.60 -42.83
C GLN A 298 -24.98 7.05 -43.46
N PRO A 299 -25.17 7.19 -44.78
CA PRO A 299 -26.31 6.63 -45.51
C PRO A 299 -26.11 5.13 -45.81
N THR A 300 -25.61 4.37 -44.83
CA THR A 300 -25.37 2.92 -44.89
C THR A 300 -26.48 2.17 -44.16
N GLU A 301 -26.62 0.87 -44.41
CA GLU A 301 -27.55 0.01 -43.67
C GLU A 301 -27.21 -0.01 -42.16
N VAL A 302 -25.92 -0.09 -41.84
CA VAL A 302 -25.39 0.02 -40.46
C VAL A 302 -25.79 1.36 -39.83
N GLY A 303 -25.59 2.48 -40.53
CA GLY A 303 -25.99 3.80 -40.05
C GLY A 303 -27.50 3.92 -39.85
N ALA A 304 -28.30 3.33 -40.74
CA ALA A 304 -29.76 3.28 -40.62
C ALA A 304 -30.21 2.46 -39.40
N GLU A 305 -29.55 1.34 -39.11
CA GLU A 305 -29.79 0.53 -37.91
C GLU A 305 -29.52 1.30 -36.61
N ILE A 306 -28.39 2.01 -36.57
CA ILE A 306 -28.02 2.84 -35.40
C ILE A 306 -29.09 3.91 -35.19
N ARG A 307 -29.46 4.66 -36.23
CA ARG A 307 -30.52 5.70 -36.12
C ARG A 307 -31.87 5.11 -35.72
N ARG A 308 -32.23 3.93 -36.22
CA ARG A 308 -33.46 3.23 -35.85
C ARG A 308 -33.44 2.77 -34.40
N THR A 309 -32.29 2.39 -33.87
CA THR A 309 -32.16 1.98 -32.47
C THR A 309 -32.41 3.15 -31.52
N PHE A 310 -31.79 4.30 -31.77
CA PHE A 310 -31.89 5.47 -30.88
C PHE A 310 -33.13 6.34 -31.12
N GLN A 311 -33.69 6.38 -32.34
CA GLN A 311 -34.87 7.17 -32.69
C GLN A 311 -34.86 8.60 -32.13
N PHE A 312 -33.70 9.25 -32.18
CA PHE A 312 -33.56 10.59 -31.60
C PHE A 312 -34.50 11.58 -32.27
N GLU A 313 -35.03 12.51 -31.47
CA GLU A 313 -35.79 13.64 -31.98
C GLU A 313 -34.96 14.47 -32.98
N PRO A 314 -35.59 15.22 -33.90
CA PRO A 314 -34.90 15.96 -34.95
C PRO A 314 -33.78 16.87 -34.43
N LYS A 315 -33.96 17.48 -33.25
CA LYS A 315 -32.96 18.38 -32.66
C LYS A 315 -31.65 17.65 -32.33
N ILE A 316 -31.72 16.52 -31.63
CA ILE A 316 -30.55 15.70 -31.30
C ILE A 316 -29.97 15.08 -32.58
N HIS A 317 -30.82 14.59 -33.48
CA HIS A 317 -30.37 14.01 -34.74
C HIS A 317 -29.54 15.00 -35.56
N ASN A 318 -30.05 16.22 -35.76
CA ASN A 318 -29.35 17.26 -36.51
C ASN A 318 -28.04 17.66 -35.84
N LEU A 319 -28.04 17.86 -34.52
CA LEU A 319 -26.82 18.14 -33.75
C LEU A 319 -25.73 17.08 -33.98
N LEU A 320 -26.07 15.79 -33.87
CA LEU A 320 -25.11 14.70 -34.06
C LEU A 320 -24.60 14.61 -35.51
N CYS A 321 -25.47 14.84 -36.50
CA CYS A 321 -25.10 14.87 -37.91
C CYS A 321 -24.15 16.04 -38.21
N GLU A 322 -24.46 17.24 -37.74
CA GLU A 322 -23.62 18.42 -37.92
C GLU A 322 -22.27 18.29 -37.22
N LEU A 323 -22.22 17.72 -36.01
CA LEU A 323 -20.96 17.41 -35.34
C LEU A 323 -20.07 16.46 -36.14
N ASN A 324 -20.65 15.42 -36.74
CA ASN A 324 -19.89 14.49 -37.56
C ASN A 324 -19.36 15.13 -38.86
N ILE A 325 -20.06 16.10 -39.41
CA ILE A 325 -19.63 16.84 -40.61
C ILE A 325 -18.56 17.89 -40.27
N HIS A 326 -18.80 18.70 -39.24
CA HIS A 326 -17.97 19.87 -38.92
C HIS A 326 -16.84 19.58 -37.91
N ARG A 327 -16.95 18.49 -37.15
CA ARG A 327 -15.91 17.96 -36.25
C ARG A 327 -15.69 16.46 -36.49
N PRO A 328 -15.21 16.07 -37.69
CA PRO A 328 -15.01 14.66 -38.03
C PRO A 328 -13.94 14.01 -37.14
N GLU A 329 -12.94 14.79 -36.69
CA GLU A 329 -11.96 14.35 -35.71
C GLU A 329 -12.51 14.54 -34.29
N PHE A 330 -12.62 13.42 -33.56
CA PHE A 330 -13.10 13.45 -32.18
C PHE A 330 -12.56 12.29 -31.35
N ASP A 331 -12.61 12.56 -30.05
CA ASP A 331 -12.24 11.65 -28.98
C ASP A 331 -13.51 11.28 -28.20
N ILE A 332 -13.62 10.03 -27.77
CA ILE A 332 -14.74 9.62 -26.91
C ILE A 332 -14.67 10.35 -25.56
N GLY A 333 -13.46 10.70 -25.10
CA GLY A 333 -13.22 11.34 -23.82
C GLY A 333 -13.27 10.33 -22.67
N ASN A 334 -13.69 10.78 -21.50
CA ASN A 334 -13.78 9.94 -20.31
C ASN A 334 -15.09 9.17 -20.27
N TYR A 335 -15.03 7.87 -20.06
CA TYR A 335 -16.23 7.06 -19.86
C TYR A 335 -15.95 5.95 -18.84
N ARG A 336 -17.02 5.48 -18.21
CA ARG A 336 -16.95 4.49 -17.13
C ARG A 336 -17.90 3.32 -17.38
N PRO A 337 -17.39 2.21 -17.94
CA PRO A 337 -18.12 0.96 -17.98
C PRO A 337 -18.35 0.40 -16.55
N ASP A 338 -19.61 0.13 -16.22
CA ASP A 338 -19.98 -0.51 -14.95
C ASP A 338 -20.00 -2.03 -15.15
N VAL A 339 -19.27 -2.74 -14.27
CA VAL A 339 -19.00 -4.19 -14.40
C VAL A 339 -19.81 -4.97 -13.36
N LEU A 340 -20.48 -6.03 -13.79
CA LEU A 340 -21.07 -7.04 -12.93
C LEU A 340 -20.11 -8.22 -12.79
N PHE A 341 -19.88 -8.66 -11.54
CA PHE A 341 -19.19 -9.93 -11.27
C PHE A 341 -20.24 -11.02 -11.18
N THR A 342 -20.35 -11.83 -12.23
CA THR A 342 -21.44 -12.82 -12.38
C THR A 342 -20.93 -14.22 -12.12
N THR A 343 -21.80 -15.17 -11.75
CA THR A 343 -21.38 -16.56 -11.56
C THR A 343 -20.79 -17.13 -12.84
N GLY A 344 -19.55 -17.62 -12.79
CA GLY A 344 -18.85 -18.11 -13.98
C GLY A 344 -17.56 -18.85 -13.61
N ARG A 345 -16.82 -19.35 -14.59
CA ARG A 345 -15.60 -20.16 -14.36
C ARG A 345 -14.29 -19.47 -14.76
N ARG A 346 -14.35 -18.25 -15.32
CA ARG A 346 -13.20 -17.58 -15.94
C ARG A 346 -12.17 -17.11 -14.92
N PHE A 347 -12.61 -16.51 -13.82
CA PHE A 347 -11.74 -15.94 -12.80
C PHE A 347 -12.12 -16.42 -11.41
N THR A 348 -11.22 -16.26 -10.45
CA THR A 348 -11.45 -16.60 -9.05
C THR A 348 -11.09 -15.42 -8.15
N MET A 349 -12.05 -14.97 -7.34
CA MET A 349 -11.90 -13.91 -6.35
C MET A 349 -11.57 -14.50 -4.97
N ASN A 350 -10.60 -13.91 -4.27
CA ASN A 350 -10.04 -14.42 -3.00
C ASN A 350 -9.63 -15.91 -3.04
N GLY A 351 -9.29 -16.44 -4.22
CA GLY A 351 -8.99 -17.87 -4.38
C GLY A 351 -10.18 -18.82 -4.20
N LYS A 352 -11.39 -18.33 -3.91
CA LYS A 352 -12.57 -19.13 -3.56
C LYS A 352 -13.75 -18.95 -4.51
N HIS A 353 -14.12 -17.71 -4.84
CA HIS A 353 -15.36 -17.42 -5.55
C HIS A 353 -15.12 -17.30 -7.05
N ARG A 354 -15.63 -18.25 -7.83
CA ARG A 354 -15.50 -18.21 -9.29
C ARG A 354 -16.48 -17.21 -9.90
N PHE A 355 -16.01 -16.41 -10.85
CA PHE A 355 -16.82 -15.39 -11.50
C PHE A 355 -16.46 -15.19 -12.98
N GLU A 356 -17.35 -14.50 -13.68
CA GLU A 356 -17.13 -13.94 -15.01
C GLU A 356 -17.64 -12.49 -15.06
N PRO A 357 -16.84 -11.53 -15.57
CA PRO A 357 -17.27 -10.15 -15.67
C PRO A 357 -18.22 -9.92 -16.84
N LYS A 358 -19.24 -9.07 -16.66
CA LYS A 358 -20.09 -8.52 -17.72
C LYS A 358 -20.15 -7.01 -17.61
N ILE A 359 -20.19 -6.28 -18.72
CA ILE A 359 -20.43 -4.82 -18.70
C ILE A 359 -21.93 -4.60 -18.87
N CYS A 360 -22.57 -3.84 -17.98
CA CYS A 360 -24.03 -3.66 -17.98
C CYS A 360 -24.51 -2.23 -18.25
N GLU A 361 -23.60 -1.25 -18.20
CA GLU A 361 -23.84 0.16 -18.47
C GLU A 361 -22.51 0.86 -18.82
N ILE A 362 -22.56 1.95 -19.58
CA ILE A 362 -21.44 2.86 -19.80
C ILE A 362 -21.87 4.27 -19.41
N ASN A 363 -21.16 4.88 -18.46
CA ASN A 363 -21.40 6.26 -18.04
C ASN A 363 -20.47 7.20 -18.82
N GLY A 364 -21.03 8.07 -19.66
CA GLY A 364 -20.27 9.02 -20.49
C GLY A 364 -20.69 10.49 -20.35
N ARG A 365 -21.73 10.80 -19.56
CA ARG A 365 -22.28 12.17 -19.45
C ARG A 365 -21.51 13.11 -18.52
N PHE A 366 -20.82 12.57 -17.51
CA PHE A 366 -20.08 13.36 -16.52
C PHE A 366 -18.61 12.95 -16.56
N SER A 367 -17.76 13.83 -17.08
CA SER A 367 -16.40 13.51 -17.50
C SER A 367 -15.51 12.96 -16.38
N TRP A 368 -15.71 13.37 -15.13
CA TRP A 368 -14.82 12.99 -14.02
C TRP A 368 -15.47 12.10 -12.95
N ASN A 369 -16.69 11.63 -13.17
CA ASN A 369 -17.46 10.92 -12.14
C ASN A 369 -16.79 9.61 -11.67
N GLY A 370 -16.19 9.65 -10.49
CA GLY A 370 -15.55 8.52 -9.80
C GLY A 370 -14.05 8.37 -10.12
N PHE A 371 -13.50 9.15 -11.06
CA PHE A 371 -12.10 9.07 -11.46
C PHE A 371 -11.14 9.52 -10.35
N LEU A 372 -11.40 10.68 -9.74
CA LEU A 372 -10.53 11.24 -8.70
C LEU A 372 -10.71 10.46 -7.40
N PHE A 373 -11.94 10.08 -7.07
CA PHE A 373 -12.23 9.20 -5.94
C PHE A 373 -11.50 7.85 -6.06
N SER A 374 -11.56 7.21 -7.23
CA SER A 374 -10.88 5.93 -7.50
C SER A 374 -9.36 6.06 -7.31
N ALA A 375 -8.76 7.10 -7.89
CA ALA A 375 -7.33 7.36 -7.78
C ALA A 375 -6.87 7.62 -6.34
N ALA A 376 -7.74 8.19 -5.50
CA ALA A 376 -7.43 8.49 -4.10
C ALA A 376 -7.45 7.26 -3.18
N ILE A 377 -8.45 6.39 -3.38
CA ILE A 377 -8.72 5.26 -2.48
C ILE A 377 -7.95 4.00 -2.89
N CYS A 378 -7.48 3.93 -4.13
CA CYS A 378 -6.57 2.92 -4.62
C CYS A 378 -5.16 3.52 -4.86
N PRO A 379 -4.51 4.16 -3.85
CA PRO A 379 -3.27 4.88 -4.06
C PRO A 379 -2.14 3.93 -4.44
N GLY A 380 -1.18 4.46 -5.20
CA GLY A 380 -0.03 3.72 -5.73
C GLY A 380 0.62 2.79 -4.71
N ASN A 381 0.45 1.50 -4.95
CA ASN A 381 1.09 0.40 -4.25
C ASN A 381 1.85 -0.42 -5.30
N ASN A 382 3.18 -0.49 -5.18
CA ASN A 382 4.01 -1.19 -6.16
C ASN A 382 3.69 -2.69 -6.30
N SER A 383 2.94 -3.29 -5.37
CA SER A 383 2.45 -4.67 -5.49
C SER A 383 1.05 -4.79 -6.11
N ASN A 384 0.25 -3.72 -6.22
CA ASN A 384 -1.12 -3.75 -6.75
C ASN A 384 -1.19 -3.18 -8.18
N GLN A 385 -1.57 -3.99 -9.16
CA GLN A 385 -1.68 -3.65 -10.58
C GLN A 385 -2.80 -2.63 -10.85
N ILE A 386 -3.83 -2.62 -10.00
CA ILE A 386 -4.93 -1.65 -10.05
C ILE A 386 -4.52 -0.29 -9.47
N SER A 387 -3.53 -0.27 -8.58
CA SER A 387 -3.11 0.98 -7.95
C SER A 387 -2.26 1.81 -8.91
N VAL A 388 -2.63 3.08 -9.01
CA VAL A 388 -1.98 4.06 -9.87
C VAL A 388 -1.64 5.27 -9.01
N ASN A 389 -0.52 5.93 -9.30
CA ASN A 389 -0.25 7.21 -8.66
C ASN A 389 -1.32 8.21 -9.11
N PHE A 390 -1.94 8.88 -8.13
CA PHE A 390 -3.05 9.81 -8.34
C PHE A 390 -2.73 10.88 -9.39
N ASN A 391 -1.59 11.57 -9.25
CA ASN A 391 -1.17 12.62 -10.18
C ASN A 391 -0.83 12.05 -11.55
N THR A 392 -0.13 10.91 -11.60
CA THR A 392 0.25 10.28 -12.87
C THR A 392 -0.98 9.87 -13.68
N MET A 393 -2.01 9.30 -13.04
CA MET A 393 -3.24 8.91 -13.74
C MET A 393 -3.96 10.14 -14.32
N LEU A 394 -4.13 11.21 -13.54
CA LEU A 394 -4.79 12.43 -14.00
C LEU A 394 -4.00 13.14 -15.09
N ASP A 395 -2.67 13.28 -14.94
CA ASP A 395 -1.81 13.86 -15.97
C ASP A 395 -1.89 13.03 -17.27
N THR A 396 -1.94 11.70 -17.18
CA THR A 396 -2.11 10.83 -18.36
C THR A 396 -3.46 11.07 -19.03
N ILE A 397 -4.55 11.11 -18.26
CA ILE A 397 -5.90 11.38 -18.79
C ILE A 397 -5.92 12.73 -19.49
N ILE A 398 -5.48 13.79 -18.83
CA ILE A 398 -5.48 15.16 -19.36
C ILE A 398 -4.65 15.24 -20.64
N THR A 399 -3.44 14.65 -20.65
CA THR A 399 -2.57 14.62 -21.83
C THR A 399 -3.17 13.80 -22.99
N SER A 400 -4.02 12.81 -22.69
CA SER A 400 -4.73 12.03 -23.70
C SER A 400 -5.99 12.71 -24.25
N THR A 401 -6.36 13.88 -23.74
CA THR A 401 -7.53 14.67 -24.18
C THR A 401 -7.11 15.91 -24.96
N GLN A 402 -8.09 16.67 -25.47
CA GLN A 402 -7.85 17.92 -26.20
C GLN A 402 -7.58 19.13 -25.29
N LEU A 403 -7.60 18.94 -23.96
CA LEU A 403 -7.43 20.03 -23.00
C LEU A 403 -6.02 20.65 -23.06
N ASP A 404 -5.96 21.97 -22.87
CA ASP A 404 -4.72 22.75 -22.89
C ASP A 404 -4.31 23.15 -21.47
N THR A 405 -3.26 22.54 -20.95
CA THR A 405 -2.76 22.81 -19.59
C THR A 405 -2.15 24.20 -19.43
N THR A 406 -1.92 24.94 -20.53
CA THR A 406 -1.41 26.31 -20.50
C THR A 406 -2.51 27.38 -20.43
N LYS A 407 -3.78 26.97 -20.55
CA LYS A 407 -4.94 27.88 -20.59
C LYS A 407 -5.84 27.70 -19.37
N SER A 408 -6.65 28.73 -19.11
CA SER A 408 -7.73 28.66 -18.11
C SER A 408 -8.75 27.57 -18.46
N MET A 409 -9.34 26.97 -17.43
CA MET A 409 -10.36 25.94 -17.53
C MET A 409 -11.72 26.47 -17.08
N THR A 410 -12.78 26.08 -17.79
CA THR A 410 -14.16 26.35 -17.38
C THR A 410 -14.90 25.03 -17.16
N ILE A 411 -15.78 24.95 -16.17
CA ILE A 411 -16.62 23.79 -15.91
C ILE A 411 -18.07 24.29 -15.94
N LEU A 412 -18.85 23.82 -16.91
CA LEU A 412 -20.29 24.10 -16.99
C LEU A 412 -21.03 23.10 -16.11
N LYS A 413 -21.77 23.61 -15.12
CA LYS A 413 -22.44 22.77 -14.12
C LYS A 413 -23.75 23.39 -13.65
N SER A 414 -24.76 22.55 -13.46
CA SER A 414 -26.06 22.94 -12.93
C SER A 414 -26.66 21.83 -12.04
N LYS A 415 -27.54 20.94 -12.54
CA LYS A 415 -28.36 20.03 -11.71
C LYS A 415 -27.58 19.00 -10.92
N GLU A 416 -26.55 18.38 -11.51
CA GLU A 416 -25.79 17.33 -10.84
C GLU A 416 -24.92 17.94 -9.74
N HIS A 417 -24.95 17.39 -8.52
CA HIS A 417 -24.11 17.89 -7.42
C HIS A 417 -22.62 17.61 -7.68
N GLY A 418 -22.28 16.39 -8.12
CA GLY A 418 -20.95 15.93 -8.55
C GLY A 418 -19.82 16.15 -7.55
N PHE A 419 -19.27 15.09 -6.96
CA PHE A 419 -18.20 15.23 -5.95
C PHE A 419 -16.80 15.39 -6.56
N ASP A 420 -16.46 14.60 -7.58
CA ASP A 420 -15.13 14.58 -8.21
C ASP A 420 -14.81 15.85 -9.01
N ILE A 421 -15.82 16.55 -9.53
CA ILE A 421 -15.58 17.72 -10.37
C ILE A 421 -15.04 18.92 -9.57
N HIS A 422 -15.47 19.08 -8.32
CA HIS A 422 -14.94 20.12 -7.41
C HIS A 422 -13.49 19.82 -7.00
N LEU A 423 -13.14 18.54 -6.93
CA LEU A 423 -11.78 18.10 -6.73
C LEU A 423 -10.91 18.40 -7.96
N PHE A 424 -11.42 18.17 -9.17
CA PHE A 424 -10.71 18.48 -10.41
C PHE A 424 -10.40 19.98 -10.52
N GLN A 425 -11.34 20.86 -10.13
CA GLN A 425 -11.10 22.31 -10.12
C GLN A 425 -9.85 22.67 -9.30
N LYS A 426 -9.74 22.12 -8.07
CA LYS A 426 -8.59 22.33 -7.18
C LYS A 426 -7.31 21.72 -7.76
N TYR A 427 -7.39 20.50 -8.29
CA TYR A 427 -6.28 19.83 -8.95
C TYR A 427 -5.70 20.70 -10.07
N TRP A 428 -6.54 21.20 -10.97
CA TRP A 428 -6.11 22.01 -12.11
C TRP A 428 -5.36 23.28 -11.67
N MET A 429 -5.92 24.01 -10.71
CA MET A 429 -5.33 25.24 -10.19
C MET A 429 -3.98 24.98 -9.50
N ASN A 430 -3.88 23.88 -8.77
CA ASN A 430 -2.66 23.53 -8.04
C ASN A 430 -1.58 22.95 -8.97
N ARG A 431 -1.96 22.08 -9.90
CA ARG A 431 -1.04 21.32 -10.76
C ARG A 431 -0.48 22.15 -11.91
N TYR A 432 -1.31 22.99 -12.53
CA TYR A 432 -0.94 23.75 -13.74
C TYR A 432 -0.85 25.26 -13.52
N HIS A 433 -1.17 25.75 -12.32
CA HIS A 433 -1.16 27.18 -11.98
C HIS A 433 -2.04 28.04 -12.92
N GLN A 434 -3.08 27.43 -13.50
CA GLN A 434 -4.08 28.10 -14.34
C GLN A 434 -5.39 28.28 -13.58
N THR A 435 -6.21 29.27 -13.98
CA THR A 435 -7.53 29.45 -13.37
C THR A 435 -8.48 28.32 -13.78
N CYS A 436 -9.33 27.87 -12.86
CA CYS A 436 -10.41 26.93 -13.15
C CYS A 436 -11.71 27.43 -12.53
N ARG A 437 -12.73 27.70 -13.35
CA ARG A 437 -13.98 28.32 -12.92
C ARG A 437 -15.15 27.39 -13.14
N ILE A 438 -16.04 27.28 -12.16
CA ILE A 438 -17.33 26.60 -12.30
C ILE A 438 -18.38 27.68 -12.56
N ILE A 439 -19.09 27.58 -13.68
CA ILE A 439 -20.13 28.54 -14.06
C ILE A 439 -21.42 27.82 -14.45
N HIS A 440 -22.54 28.52 -14.31
CA HIS A 440 -23.86 28.02 -14.66
C HIS A 440 -24.07 28.09 -16.20
N PRO A 441 -24.75 27.13 -16.83
CA PRO A 441 -25.16 27.18 -18.25
C PRO A 441 -25.72 28.53 -18.71
N ASP A 442 -26.61 29.15 -17.92
CA ASP A 442 -27.22 30.44 -18.27
C ASP A 442 -26.24 31.63 -18.32
N GLN A 443 -25.04 31.47 -17.76
CA GLN A 443 -23.99 32.50 -17.75
C GLN A 443 -23.20 32.54 -19.05
N ILE A 444 -23.36 31.56 -19.96
CA ILE A 444 -22.65 31.61 -21.24
C ILE A 444 -23.48 32.35 -22.29
N HIS A 445 -22.78 32.98 -23.22
CA HIS A 445 -23.35 33.61 -24.41
C HIS A 445 -22.29 33.70 -25.50
N VAL A 446 -22.69 34.08 -26.71
CA VAL A 446 -21.79 34.22 -27.86
C VAL A 446 -21.52 35.69 -28.13
N ILE A 447 -20.24 36.09 -28.15
CA ILE A 447 -19.78 37.40 -28.61
C ILE A 447 -18.81 37.17 -29.77
N ASN A 448 -19.07 37.78 -30.93
CA ASN A 448 -18.20 37.66 -32.11
C ASN A 448 -17.86 36.19 -32.49
N GLY A 449 -18.81 35.27 -32.35
CA GLY A 449 -18.62 33.85 -32.63
C GLY A 449 -17.81 33.07 -31.58
N GLN A 450 -17.47 33.70 -30.45
CA GLN A 450 -16.77 33.05 -29.33
C GLN A 450 -17.71 32.90 -28.14
N LEU A 451 -17.58 31.78 -27.42
CA LEU A 451 -18.29 31.57 -26.18
C LEU A 451 -17.65 32.43 -25.08
N CYS A 452 -18.44 33.20 -24.34
CA CYS A 452 -17.97 34.09 -23.29
C CYS A 452 -18.82 33.97 -22.02
N ASP A 453 -18.19 34.19 -20.86
CA ASP A 453 -18.90 34.38 -19.58
C ASP A 453 -19.60 35.75 -19.57
N ARG A 454 -20.88 35.80 -19.20
CA ARG A 454 -21.67 37.03 -19.09
C ARG A 454 -21.12 38.02 -18.05
N ASN A 455 -20.48 37.54 -16.99
CA ASN A 455 -20.09 38.37 -15.86
C ASN A 455 -18.87 39.24 -16.15
N ASP A 456 -17.84 38.67 -16.76
CA ASP A 456 -16.57 39.38 -17.04
C ASP A 456 -16.23 39.46 -18.53
N ARG A 457 -17.10 38.94 -19.41
CA ARG A 457 -16.93 38.89 -20.87
C ARG A 457 -15.66 38.17 -21.30
N HIS A 458 -15.10 37.31 -20.46
CA HIS A 458 -13.88 36.57 -20.79
C HIS A 458 -14.20 35.46 -21.81
N PRO A 459 -13.42 35.34 -22.91
CA PRO A 459 -13.57 34.24 -23.85
C PRO A 459 -13.27 32.88 -23.22
N ILE A 460 -14.20 31.93 -23.40
CA ILE A 460 -14.08 30.54 -22.97
C ILE A 460 -13.41 29.76 -24.11
N GLN A 461 -12.14 29.40 -23.91
CA GLN A 461 -11.35 28.65 -24.89
C GLN A 461 -11.46 27.14 -24.70
N GLN A 462 -11.71 26.69 -23.47
CA GLN A 462 -11.92 25.30 -23.15
C GLN A 462 -12.87 25.09 -21.98
N LEU A 463 -13.64 24.01 -22.02
CA LEU A 463 -14.59 23.71 -20.94
C LEU A 463 -14.87 22.21 -20.73
N ILE A 464 -15.29 21.86 -19.51
CA ILE A 464 -15.84 20.56 -19.17
C ILE A 464 -17.36 20.67 -19.02
N LEU A 465 -18.09 19.73 -19.60
CA LEU A 465 -19.54 19.61 -19.52
C LEU A 465 -19.91 18.67 -18.35
N GLU A 466 -20.45 19.23 -17.28
CA GLU A 466 -21.00 18.48 -16.13
C GLU A 466 -22.54 18.67 -16.09
N LEU A 467 -23.18 18.38 -17.22
CA LEU A 467 -24.58 18.68 -17.52
C LEU A 467 -25.37 17.44 -17.94
N HIS A 468 -26.66 17.44 -17.63
CA HIS A 468 -27.62 16.51 -18.22
C HIS A 468 -27.94 16.88 -19.68
N GLN A 469 -28.40 15.90 -20.45
CA GLN A 469 -28.67 16.08 -21.88
C GLN A 469 -29.75 17.12 -22.15
N ASP A 470 -30.78 17.22 -21.31
CA ASP A 470 -31.84 18.23 -21.41
C ASP A 470 -31.30 19.66 -21.15
N GLU A 471 -30.30 19.79 -20.27
CA GLU A 471 -29.61 21.07 -20.04
C GLU A 471 -28.80 21.49 -21.28
N ILE A 472 -28.14 20.54 -21.97
CA ILE A 472 -27.43 20.82 -23.22
C ILE A 472 -28.41 21.22 -24.33
N LEU A 473 -29.55 20.54 -24.43
CA LEU A 473 -30.59 20.87 -25.40
C LEU A 473 -31.30 22.19 -25.09
N SER A 474 -31.18 22.73 -23.88
CA SER A 474 -31.71 24.04 -23.54
C SER A 474 -30.87 25.22 -24.06
N PHE A 475 -29.64 24.96 -24.54
CA PHE A 475 -28.81 26.00 -25.13
C PHE A 475 -29.46 26.65 -26.35
N SER A 476 -29.20 27.95 -26.53
CA SER A 476 -29.61 28.67 -27.72
C SER A 476 -28.91 28.13 -28.97
N ASN A 477 -29.52 28.33 -30.14
CA ASN A 477 -28.96 27.89 -31.41
C ASN A 477 -27.56 28.46 -31.66
N ASP A 478 -27.29 29.71 -31.27
CA ASP A 478 -25.97 30.33 -31.43
C ASP A 478 -24.89 29.63 -30.57
N ILE A 479 -25.24 29.19 -29.36
CA ILE A 479 -24.33 28.43 -28.49
C ILE A 479 -24.05 27.06 -29.09
N LEU A 480 -25.09 26.32 -29.49
CA LEU A 480 -24.94 25.01 -30.14
C LEU A 480 -24.13 25.11 -31.44
N HIS A 481 -24.40 26.13 -32.25
CA HIS A 481 -23.64 26.44 -33.46
C HIS A 481 -22.16 26.71 -33.11
N THR A 482 -21.85 27.35 -31.99
CA THR A 482 -20.47 27.54 -31.54
C THR A 482 -19.81 26.20 -31.16
N PHE A 483 -20.50 25.31 -30.43
CA PHE A 483 -20.00 23.97 -30.15
C PHE A 483 -19.69 23.19 -31.43
N ILE A 484 -20.54 23.30 -32.45
CA ILE A 484 -20.39 22.57 -33.72
C ILE A 484 -19.28 23.17 -34.58
N HIS A 485 -19.33 24.47 -34.87
CA HIS A 485 -18.52 25.08 -35.93
C HIS A 485 -17.22 25.73 -35.46
N ASN A 486 -17.09 26.11 -34.18
CA ASN A 486 -15.86 26.72 -33.67
C ASN A 486 -14.84 25.63 -33.27
N THR A 487 -14.08 25.11 -34.22
CA THR A 487 -13.08 24.05 -33.99
C THR A 487 -11.96 24.42 -33.02
N GLN A 488 -11.79 25.71 -32.69
CA GLN A 488 -10.83 26.16 -31.66
C GLN A 488 -11.35 25.97 -30.24
N LEU A 489 -12.66 25.86 -30.05
CA LEU A 489 -13.28 25.54 -28.76
C LEU A 489 -13.05 24.06 -28.43
N ARG A 490 -12.29 23.82 -27.37
CA ARG A 490 -12.03 22.48 -26.81
C ARG A 490 -13.06 22.19 -25.72
N TYR A 491 -13.74 21.06 -25.77
CA TYR A 491 -14.65 20.69 -24.69
C TYR A 491 -14.64 19.21 -24.42
N MET A 492 -15.04 18.84 -23.21
CA MET A 492 -15.01 17.45 -22.75
C MET A 492 -16.19 17.13 -21.83
N ASN A 493 -16.92 16.03 -22.01
CA ASN A 493 -16.80 15.06 -23.11
C ASN A 493 -17.42 15.57 -24.41
N ASP A 494 -17.11 14.87 -25.51
CA ASP A 494 -17.77 15.12 -26.79
C ASP A 494 -19.29 14.88 -26.67
N LEU A 495 -20.10 15.72 -27.34
CA LEU A 495 -21.55 15.62 -27.29
C LEU A 495 -22.03 14.27 -27.85
N ARG A 496 -21.35 13.68 -28.83
CA ARG A 496 -21.63 12.33 -29.34
C ARG A 496 -21.48 11.27 -28.25
N THR A 497 -20.48 11.40 -27.37
CA THR A 497 -20.34 10.52 -26.19
C THR A 497 -21.48 10.69 -25.21
N ILE A 498 -21.87 11.94 -24.93
CA ILE A 498 -22.93 12.26 -23.97
C ILE A 498 -24.31 11.73 -24.45
N PHE A 499 -24.62 11.84 -25.74
CA PHE A 499 -25.90 11.42 -26.31
C PHE A 499 -25.94 9.95 -26.75
N LEU A 500 -24.88 9.41 -27.36
CA LEU A 500 -24.86 8.02 -27.85
C LEU A 500 -24.29 7.04 -26.82
N VAL A 501 -23.05 7.25 -26.36
CA VAL A 501 -22.32 6.25 -25.54
C VAL A 501 -22.94 6.07 -24.16
N HIS A 502 -23.47 7.13 -23.56
CA HIS A 502 -24.13 7.05 -22.26
C HIS A 502 -25.53 6.38 -22.32
N ASP A 503 -26.17 6.38 -23.49
CA ASP A 503 -27.53 5.89 -23.65
C ASP A 503 -27.55 4.35 -23.68
N LYS A 504 -28.34 3.74 -22.79
CA LYS A 504 -28.37 2.28 -22.62
C LYS A 504 -28.89 1.53 -23.85
N ARG A 505 -29.58 2.20 -24.79
CA ARG A 505 -29.95 1.59 -26.08
C ARG A 505 -28.72 1.19 -26.90
N MET A 506 -27.55 1.79 -26.65
CA MET A 506 -26.27 1.33 -27.17
C MET A 506 -26.05 -0.18 -26.93
N PHE A 507 -26.54 -0.73 -25.82
CA PHE A 507 -26.37 -2.15 -25.48
C PHE A 507 -27.16 -3.10 -26.38
N SER A 508 -28.25 -2.66 -27.02
CA SER A 508 -28.92 -3.50 -28.02
C SER A 508 -28.10 -3.67 -29.29
N LEU A 509 -27.27 -2.68 -29.62
CA LEU A 509 -26.27 -2.79 -30.70
C LEU A 509 -25.08 -3.65 -30.25
N LEU A 510 -24.52 -3.38 -29.07
CA LEU A 510 -23.33 -4.07 -28.55
C LEU A 510 -23.56 -5.56 -28.23
N SER A 511 -24.81 -5.99 -28.04
CA SER A 511 -25.16 -7.41 -27.84
C SER A 511 -25.68 -8.11 -29.10
N ASN A 512 -25.75 -7.40 -30.23
CA ASN A 512 -26.21 -7.94 -31.51
C ASN A 512 -25.02 -8.37 -32.37
N GLN A 513 -24.76 -9.68 -32.40
CA GLN A 513 -23.65 -10.27 -33.15
C GLN A 513 -23.68 -9.90 -34.65
N ALA A 514 -24.84 -10.00 -35.30
CA ALA A 514 -24.96 -9.72 -36.73
C ALA A 514 -24.69 -8.25 -37.06
N PHE A 515 -25.14 -7.34 -36.19
CA PHE A 515 -24.82 -5.91 -36.31
C PHE A 515 -23.32 -5.66 -36.16
N LEU A 516 -22.68 -6.26 -35.15
CA LEU A 516 -21.24 -6.08 -34.94
C LEU A 516 -20.42 -6.67 -36.08
N ASP A 517 -20.80 -7.82 -36.63
CA ASP A 517 -20.15 -8.41 -37.80
C ASP A 517 -20.26 -7.49 -39.03
N ALA A 518 -21.42 -6.88 -39.28
CA ALA A 518 -21.58 -5.90 -40.34
C ALA A 518 -20.72 -4.64 -40.11
N LEU A 519 -20.68 -4.14 -38.86
CA LEU A 519 -19.89 -2.96 -38.48
C LEU A 519 -18.38 -3.19 -38.62
N TRP A 520 -17.90 -4.37 -38.24
CA TRP A 520 -16.48 -4.76 -38.27
C TRP A 520 -16.03 -5.42 -39.57
N GLN A 521 -16.90 -5.49 -40.59
CA GLN A 521 -16.60 -6.15 -41.87
C GLN A 521 -16.22 -7.64 -41.71
N CYS A 522 -16.98 -8.35 -40.89
CA CYS A 522 -16.91 -9.80 -40.65
C CYS A 522 -15.68 -10.33 -39.87
N ASP A 523 -15.07 -9.52 -38.99
CA ASP A 523 -14.08 -9.99 -38.01
C ASP A 523 -14.75 -10.70 -36.81
N TYR A 524 -15.23 -11.92 -37.06
CA TYR A 524 -16.11 -12.68 -36.17
C TYR A 524 -15.51 -12.97 -34.78
N ASP A 525 -14.20 -13.21 -34.69
CA ASP A 525 -13.56 -13.56 -33.41
C ASP A 525 -13.54 -12.37 -32.45
N GLN A 526 -13.29 -11.16 -32.98
CA GLN A 526 -13.28 -9.93 -32.18
C GLN A 526 -14.70 -9.55 -31.72
N THR A 527 -15.67 -9.63 -32.63
CA THR A 527 -17.07 -9.26 -32.37
C THR A 527 -17.72 -10.23 -31.39
N LYS A 528 -17.50 -11.55 -31.54
CA LYS A 528 -18.02 -12.58 -30.63
C LYS A 528 -17.53 -12.41 -29.20
N THR A 529 -16.24 -12.09 -29.04
CA THR A 529 -15.66 -11.88 -27.71
C THR A 529 -16.30 -10.68 -27.01
N LEU A 530 -16.56 -9.58 -27.74
CA LEU A 530 -17.26 -8.41 -27.23
C LEU A 530 -18.72 -8.74 -26.89
N THR A 531 -19.46 -9.39 -27.78
CA THR A 531 -20.87 -9.78 -27.54
C THR A 531 -21.00 -10.63 -26.28
N GLN A 532 -20.06 -11.54 -26.01
CA GLN A 532 -20.08 -12.36 -24.80
C GLN A 532 -19.89 -11.55 -23.51
N LEU A 533 -19.23 -10.39 -23.57
CA LEU A 533 -19.04 -9.51 -22.41
C LEU A 533 -20.29 -8.68 -22.09
N ILE A 534 -21.20 -8.53 -23.05
CA ILE A 534 -22.37 -7.65 -22.97
C ILE A 534 -23.63 -8.52 -22.76
N PRO A 535 -24.41 -8.31 -21.70
CA PRO A 535 -25.69 -8.99 -21.53
C PRO A 535 -26.64 -8.69 -22.69
N THR A 536 -27.36 -9.72 -23.16
CA THR A 536 -28.34 -9.56 -24.24
C THR A 536 -29.34 -8.46 -23.91
N THR A 537 -29.50 -7.50 -24.82
CA THR A 537 -30.29 -6.29 -24.58
C THR A 537 -31.18 -5.98 -25.79
N TYR A 538 -32.41 -5.54 -25.54
CA TYR A 538 -33.34 -5.07 -26.56
C TYR A 538 -33.96 -3.74 -26.14
N VAL A 539 -34.31 -2.90 -27.12
CA VAL A 539 -35.23 -1.76 -26.91
C VAL A 539 -36.66 -2.31 -26.91
N ILE A 540 -37.46 -2.00 -25.89
CA ILE A 540 -38.79 -2.62 -25.67
C ILE A 540 -39.70 -2.43 -26.90
N GLY A 541 -39.73 -1.23 -27.47
CA GLY A 541 -40.52 -0.89 -28.66
C GLY A 541 -40.08 -1.61 -29.95
N GLN A 542 -38.86 -2.13 -29.99
CA GLN A 542 -38.24 -2.71 -31.19
C GLN A 542 -37.99 -4.22 -31.07
N MET A 543 -38.37 -4.82 -29.94
CA MET A 543 -38.16 -6.23 -29.65
C MET A 543 -39.01 -7.12 -30.58
N PRO A 544 -38.44 -8.17 -31.20
CA PRO A 544 -39.20 -9.11 -32.00
C PRO A 544 -40.30 -9.81 -31.19
N SER A 545 -41.43 -10.15 -31.82
CA SER A 545 -42.59 -10.76 -31.15
C SER A 545 -42.24 -12.05 -30.40
N TYR A 546 -41.42 -12.93 -30.99
CA TYR A 546 -41.00 -14.17 -30.34
C TYR A 546 -40.11 -13.93 -29.11
N VAL A 547 -39.29 -12.86 -29.10
CA VAL A 547 -38.49 -12.47 -27.93
C VAL A 547 -39.41 -11.90 -26.85
N ARG A 548 -40.43 -11.11 -27.22
CA ARG A 548 -41.42 -10.56 -26.30
C ARG A 548 -42.15 -11.67 -25.53
N GLU A 549 -42.59 -12.72 -26.21
CA GLU A 549 -43.22 -13.89 -25.57
C GLU A 549 -42.27 -14.59 -24.60
N CYS A 550 -41.00 -14.77 -24.98
CA CYS A 550 -39.97 -15.34 -24.11
C CYS A 550 -39.74 -14.48 -22.85
N VAL A 551 -39.65 -13.16 -23.01
CA VAL A 551 -39.47 -12.20 -21.92
C VAL A 551 -40.65 -12.20 -20.94
N LEU A 552 -41.88 -12.33 -21.45
CA LEU A 552 -43.09 -12.40 -20.62
C LEU A 552 -43.14 -13.71 -19.82
N THR A 553 -42.80 -14.83 -20.45
CA THR A 553 -42.84 -16.17 -19.83
C THR A 553 -41.65 -16.43 -18.90
N MET A 554 -40.47 -15.90 -19.20
CA MET A 554 -39.23 -16.11 -18.44
C MET A 554 -38.77 -14.83 -17.71
N LYS A 555 -39.70 -14.08 -17.10
CA LYS A 555 -39.43 -12.77 -16.48
C LYS A 555 -38.21 -12.73 -15.56
N ASN A 556 -37.95 -13.81 -14.83
CA ASN A 556 -36.86 -13.91 -13.86
C ASN A 556 -35.46 -13.77 -14.49
N ASN A 557 -35.34 -13.98 -15.81
CA ASN A 557 -34.08 -13.86 -16.55
C ASN A 557 -33.82 -12.44 -17.08
N TRP A 558 -34.67 -11.46 -16.73
CA TRP A 558 -34.65 -10.13 -17.35
C TRP A 558 -34.79 -9.00 -16.34
N CYS A 559 -34.29 -7.83 -16.72
CA CYS A 559 -34.50 -6.57 -16.01
C CYS A 559 -34.81 -5.44 -17.00
N ILE A 560 -35.66 -4.51 -16.58
CA ILE A 560 -36.09 -3.33 -17.34
C ILE A 560 -35.36 -2.10 -16.78
N LYS A 561 -34.79 -1.27 -17.67
CA LYS A 561 -34.02 -0.07 -17.29
C LYS A 561 -34.42 1.13 -18.17
N PRO A 562 -34.58 2.34 -17.58
CA PRO A 562 -34.70 3.56 -18.36
C PRO A 562 -33.41 3.87 -19.14
N ASN A 563 -33.53 4.37 -20.37
CA ASN A 563 -32.38 4.59 -21.27
C ASN A 563 -31.31 5.54 -20.73
N LEU A 564 -31.76 6.68 -20.19
CA LEU A 564 -30.91 7.80 -19.76
C LEU A 564 -30.77 7.87 -18.22
N GLY A 565 -31.45 6.97 -17.50
CA GLY A 565 -31.43 6.91 -16.05
C GLY A 565 -30.05 6.53 -15.51
N GLY A 566 -29.76 6.88 -14.26
CA GLY A 566 -28.54 6.48 -13.56
C GLY A 566 -28.84 6.00 -12.14
N LYS A 567 -27.81 5.56 -11.40
CA LYS A 567 -27.91 5.15 -9.98
C LYS A 567 -28.88 3.99 -9.69
N GLY A 568 -29.35 3.28 -10.73
CA GLY A 568 -30.33 2.20 -10.62
C GLY A 568 -31.76 2.67 -10.31
N VAL A 569 -32.05 3.96 -10.46
CA VAL A 569 -33.40 4.52 -10.22
C VAL A 569 -34.36 4.01 -11.31
N ASN A 570 -35.57 3.61 -10.89
CA ASN A 570 -36.63 3.06 -11.75
C ASN A 570 -36.26 1.77 -12.51
N MET A 571 -35.25 1.04 -12.05
CA MET A 571 -34.94 -0.29 -12.56
C MET A 571 -35.89 -1.33 -11.95
N SER A 572 -36.44 -2.22 -12.80
CA SER A 572 -37.29 -3.33 -12.37
C SER A 572 -36.62 -4.66 -12.68
N ILE A 573 -36.52 -5.56 -11.70
CA ILE A 573 -35.94 -6.91 -11.86
C ILE A 573 -37.09 -7.90 -11.90
N GLY A 574 -37.16 -8.76 -12.92
CA GLY A 574 -38.31 -9.64 -13.09
C GLY A 574 -38.53 -10.64 -11.95
N THR A 575 -37.48 -10.99 -11.19
CA THR A 575 -37.63 -11.82 -9.97
C THR A 575 -38.39 -11.12 -8.84
N ASP A 576 -38.41 -9.78 -8.83
CA ASP A 576 -39.06 -8.97 -7.79
C ASP A 576 -40.46 -8.49 -8.21
N CYS A 577 -40.86 -8.70 -9.48
CA CYS A 577 -42.16 -8.27 -10.01
C CYS A 577 -43.18 -9.43 -10.05
N SER A 578 -44.46 -9.14 -9.84
CA SER A 578 -45.56 -10.06 -10.20
C SER A 578 -45.65 -10.22 -11.71
N SER A 579 -46.23 -11.31 -12.21
CA SER A 579 -46.40 -11.52 -13.66
C SER A 579 -47.33 -10.47 -14.31
N GLU A 580 -48.32 -10.00 -13.56
CA GLU A 580 -49.25 -8.94 -13.99
C GLU A 580 -48.52 -7.60 -14.11
N ASP A 581 -47.75 -7.21 -13.09
CA ASP A 581 -47.00 -5.95 -13.11
C ASP A 581 -45.89 -5.97 -14.16
N TRP A 582 -45.19 -7.10 -14.31
CA TRP A 582 -44.19 -7.27 -15.37
C TRP A 582 -44.79 -7.10 -16.76
N SER A 583 -45.97 -7.68 -17.00
CA SER A 583 -46.69 -7.53 -18.27
C SER A 583 -47.13 -6.08 -18.50
N ARG A 584 -47.65 -5.40 -17.46
CA ARG A 584 -47.99 -3.98 -17.53
C ARG A 584 -46.78 -3.12 -17.88
N LEU A 585 -45.64 -3.35 -17.22
CA LEU A 585 -44.40 -2.60 -17.48
C LEU A 585 -43.92 -2.73 -18.93
N LEU A 586 -44.06 -3.91 -19.55
CA LEU A 586 -43.65 -4.17 -20.93
C LEU A 586 -44.61 -3.61 -21.98
N LEU A 587 -45.90 -3.49 -21.63
CA LEU A 587 -46.94 -2.99 -22.53
C LEU A 587 -47.20 -1.48 -22.37
N ASP A 588 -46.62 -0.85 -21.35
CA ASP A 588 -46.73 0.60 -21.12
C ASP A 588 -46.06 1.38 -22.26
N GLN A 589 -46.83 2.26 -22.89
CA GLN A 589 -46.33 3.14 -23.95
C GLN A 589 -45.24 4.11 -23.45
N ASN A 590 -45.23 4.46 -22.16
CA ASN A 590 -44.18 5.29 -21.56
C ASN A 590 -42.83 4.56 -21.47
N HIS A 591 -42.84 3.23 -21.55
CA HIS A 591 -41.64 2.39 -21.56
C HIS A 591 -41.24 1.94 -22.96
N HIS A 592 -41.94 2.39 -24.01
CA HIS A 592 -41.62 2.10 -25.41
C HIS A 592 -40.13 2.27 -25.72
N GLU A 593 -39.52 3.33 -25.19
CA GLU A 593 -38.12 3.62 -25.45
C GLU A 593 -37.17 2.87 -24.52
N TRP A 594 -37.62 2.35 -23.36
CA TRP A 594 -36.75 1.72 -22.36
C TRP A 594 -36.07 0.46 -22.90
N ILE A 595 -35.01 0.02 -22.22
CA ILE A 595 -34.36 -1.24 -22.55
C ILE A 595 -34.81 -2.37 -21.62
N ILE A 596 -34.81 -3.58 -22.18
CA ILE A 596 -34.79 -4.82 -21.43
C ILE A 596 -33.45 -5.51 -21.61
N GLN A 597 -32.85 -5.94 -20.52
CA GLN A 597 -31.52 -6.56 -20.50
C GLN A 597 -31.55 -7.86 -19.70
N GLN A 598 -30.84 -8.86 -20.20
CA GLN A 598 -30.70 -10.15 -19.53
C GLN A 598 -30.14 -9.95 -18.12
N TYR A 599 -30.89 -10.41 -17.13
CA TYR A 599 -30.47 -10.39 -15.73
C TYR A 599 -29.26 -11.31 -15.55
N GLN A 600 -28.26 -10.81 -14.83
CA GLN A 600 -27.04 -11.57 -14.54
C GLN A 600 -26.96 -11.79 -13.04
N GLU A 601 -26.91 -13.06 -12.62
CA GLU A 601 -26.80 -13.43 -11.22
C GLU A 601 -25.43 -12.98 -10.67
N PRO A 602 -25.38 -12.07 -9.68
CA PRO A 602 -24.13 -11.59 -9.13
C PRO A 602 -23.46 -12.64 -8.24
N VAL A 603 -22.13 -12.68 -8.24
CA VAL A 603 -21.37 -13.37 -7.20
C VAL A 603 -21.51 -12.62 -5.89
N GLN A 604 -21.77 -13.37 -4.83
CA GLN A 604 -21.85 -12.84 -3.48
C GLN A 604 -20.52 -12.99 -2.74
N TYR A 605 -20.12 -11.91 -2.09
CA TYR A 605 -19.00 -11.86 -1.14
C TYR A 605 -19.57 -11.44 0.21
N GLU A 606 -19.43 -12.28 1.24
CA GLU A 606 -20.01 -12.05 2.57
C GLU A 606 -21.51 -11.68 2.51
N SER A 607 -22.28 -12.43 1.71
CA SER A 607 -23.72 -12.19 1.48
C SER A 607 -24.05 -10.82 0.86
N MET A 608 -23.08 -10.13 0.26
CA MET A 608 -23.28 -8.89 -0.50
C MET A 608 -22.99 -9.08 -1.99
N ASN A 609 -23.79 -8.44 -2.83
CA ASN A 609 -23.62 -8.41 -4.28
C ASN A 609 -22.54 -7.40 -4.68
N LEU A 610 -21.75 -7.74 -5.69
CA LEU A 610 -20.60 -6.96 -6.13
C LEU A 610 -20.81 -6.28 -7.49
N SER A 611 -20.34 -5.04 -7.62
CA SER A 611 -20.19 -4.39 -8.93
C SER A 611 -18.92 -3.54 -9.00
N GLY A 612 -18.22 -3.64 -10.13
CA GLY A 612 -17.01 -2.89 -10.43
C GLY A 612 -17.28 -1.65 -11.25
N MET A 613 -16.23 -0.85 -11.43
CA MET A 613 -16.20 0.33 -12.30
C MET A 613 -14.87 0.34 -13.03
N LEU A 614 -14.91 0.29 -14.36
CA LEU A 614 -13.73 0.49 -15.21
C LEU A 614 -13.61 1.98 -15.54
N PHE A 615 -12.42 2.55 -15.37
CA PHE A 615 -12.16 3.94 -15.70
C PHE A 615 -11.39 4.04 -17.01
N CYS A 616 -11.99 4.68 -18.01
CA CYS A 616 -11.49 4.72 -19.38
C CYS A 616 -11.42 6.16 -19.89
N CYS A 617 -10.36 6.48 -20.65
CA CYS A 617 -10.26 7.73 -21.41
C CYS A 617 -9.73 7.40 -22.80
N ASN A 618 -10.51 7.70 -23.84
CA ASN A 618 -10.18 7.34 -25.21
C ASN A 618 -9.78 5.86 -25.30
N ASN A 619 -8.65 5.53 -25.93
CA ASN A 619 -8.17 4.15 -26.05
C ASN A 619 -7.42 3.63 -24.80
N ASN A 620 -7.47 4.34 -23.66
CA ASN A 620 -6.78 3.95 -22.43
C ASN A 620 -7.77 3.40 -21.38
N CYS A 621 -7.45 2.23 -20.83
CA CYS A 621 -8.10 1.66 -19.65
C CYS A 621 -7.14 1.74 -18.46
N PHE A 622 -7.52 2.49 -17.43
CA PHE A 622 -6.63 2.81 -16.32
C PHE A 622 -6.69 1.74 -15.23
N ASN A 623 -7.86 1.56 -14.61
CA ASN A 623 -8.01 0.66 -13.48
C ASN A 623 -9.46 0.19 -13.28
N LEU A 624 -9.60 -0.85 -12.45
CA LEU A 624 -10.83 -1.17 -11.74
C LEU A 624 -10.83 -0.31 -10.47
N GLY A 625 -11.66 0.72 -10.38
CA GLY A 625 -11.73 1.49 -9.14
C GLY A 625 -12.31 0.68 -7.97
N PRO A 626 -12.66 1.34 -6.85
CA PRO A 626 -13.21 0.63 -5.70
C PRO A 626 -14.45 -0.19 -6.09
N ILE A 627 -14.51 -1.44 -5.63
CA ILE A 627 -15.62 -2.34 -5.91
C ILE A 627 -16.76 -2.00 -4.96
N ARG A 628 -17.97 -1.88 -5.51
CA ARG A 628 -19.18 -1.60 -4.73
C ARG A 628 -19.75 -2.91 -4.20
N LEU A 629 -20.16 -2.90 -2.93
CA LEU A 629 -20.91 -3.99 -2.30
C LEU A 629 -22.27 -3.49 -1.86
N SER A 630 -23.29 -4.34 -1.99
CA SER A 630 -24.64 -4.05 -1.50
C SER A 630 -25.34 -5.33 -1.07
N PRO A 631 -26.08 -5.34 0.04
CA PRO A 631 -26.98 -6.46 0.35
C PRO A 631 -28.17 -6.53 -0.62
N ASN A 632 -28.47 -5.43 -1.33
CA ASN A 632 -29.56 -5.36 -2.29
C ASN A 632 -29.14 -5.90 -3.66
N LYS A 633 -30.10 -6.41 -4.46
CA LYS A 633 -29.85 -6.85 -5.84
C LYS A 633 -29.34 -5.73 -6.75
N ILE A 634 -29.80 -4.50 -6.52
CA ILE A 634 -29.25 -3.29 -7.17
C ILE A 634 -28.07 -2.79 -6.34
N VAL A 635 -26.87 -2.88 -6.91
CA VAL A 635 -25.63 -2.48 -6.24
C VAL A 635 -25.41 -0.98 -6.40
N ASN A 636 -25.80 -0.20 -5.38
CA ASN A 636 -25.53 1.23 -5.29
C ASN A 636 -25.07 1.62 -3.87
N ILE A 637 -24.37 2.75 -3.75
CA ILE A 637 -23.83 3.24 -2.47
C ILE A 637 -24.88 4.04 -1.70
N SER A 638 -25.79 4.73 -2.40
CA SER A 638 -26.83 5.56 -1.81
C SER A 638 -27.80 4.76 -0.93
N ASN A 639 -28.04 3.49 -1.24
CA ASN A 639 -29.02 2.65 -0.54
C ASN A 639 -28.33 1.59 0.33
N GLY A 640 -27.42 2.02 1.20
CA GLY A 640 -26.79 1.14 2.20
C GLY A 640 -25.59 0.33 1.72
N GLY A 641 -25.12 0.55 0.49
CA GLY A 641 -23.90 -0.09 -0.02
C GLY A 641 -22.60 0.48 0.57
N TYR A 642 -21.50 -0.21 0.26
CA TYR A 642 -20.13 0.08 0.70
C TYR A 642 -19.16 0.01 -0.49
N PHE A 643 -17.95 0.51 -0.29
CA PHE A 643 -16.81 0.27 -1.16
C PHE A 643 -15.82 -0.70 -0.51
N ILE A 644 -15.16 -1.54 -1.30
CA ILE A 644 -13.99 -2.34 -0.90
C ILE A 644 -12.86 -2.10 -1.88
N ARG A 645 -11.62 -2.04 -1.38
CA ARG A 645 -10.45 -1.80 -2.21
C ARG A 645 -10.06 -3.08 -2.95
N PRO A 646 -10.03 -3.09 -4.29
CA PRO A 646 -9.50 -4.24 -5.01
C PRO A 646 -7.98 -4.32 -4.89
N PHE A 647 -7.46 -5.54 -4.80
CA PHE A 647 -6.04 -5.85 -4.83
C PHE A 647 -5.77 -6.88 -5.92
N VAL A 648 -5.08 -6.45 -6.98
CA VAL A 648 -4.61 -7.32 -8.07
C VAL A 648 -3.10 -7.35 -8.01
N HIS A 649 -2.49 -8.50 -7.74
CA HIS A 649 -1.04 -8.54 -7.58
C HIS A 649 -0.30 -8.22 -8.91
N ARG A 650 0.70 -7.31 -8.93
CA ARG A 650 1.46 -6.90 -10.15
C ARG A 650 2.33 -8.00 -10.75
N ARG A 651 2.69 -8.99 -9.94
CA ARG A 651 3.40 -10.20 -10.37
C ARG A 651 2.47 -11.39 -10.21
N TYR A 652 2.62 -12.40 -11.05
CA TYR A 652 1.95 -13.69 -10.92
C TYR A 652 1.85 -14.11 -9.44
N VAL A 653 0.64 -14.14 -8.88
CA VAL A 653 0.32 -14.93 -7.68
C VAL A 653 -0.88 -15.80 -8.02
N HIS A 654 -0.67 -16.61 -9.05
CA HIS A 654 -0.77 -18.05 -8.89
C HIS A 654 0.55 -18.62 -9.40
N CYS A 655 1.22 -19.44 -8.60
CA CYS A 655 2.30 -20.30 -9.07
C CYS A 655 1.82 -21.10 -10.28
N SER A 656 2.12 -20.67 -11.52
CA SER A 656 2.21 -21.65 -12.59
C SER A 656 3.44 -22.51 -12.30
N GLU A 657 3.40 -23.80 -12.60
CA GLU A 657 4.58 -24.68 -12.53
C GLU A 657 5.78 -24.12 -13.31
N GLN A 658 5.52 -23.18 -14.24
CA GLN A 658 6.51 -22.49 -15.08
C GLN A 658 7.21 -21.30 -14.41
N SER A 659 6.76 -20.85 -13.23
CA SER A 659 7.41 -19.73 -12.53
C SER A 659 8.67 -20.18 -11.78
N GLU A 660 9.74 -19.40 -11.96
CA GLU A 660 11.09 -19.73 -11.50
C GLU A 660 11.15 -19.94 -9.98
N ILE A 661 11.77 -21.05 -9.55
CA ILE A 661 11.97 -21.37 -8.13
C ILE A 661 13.08 -20.49 -7.56
N LEU A 662 12.75 -19.77 -6.50
CA LEU A 662 13.70 -18.93 -5.77
C LEU A 662 14.59 -19.81 -4.89
N THR A 663 15.85 -19.96 -5.28
CA THR A 663 16.85 -20.69 -4.49
C THR A 663 17.47 -19.79 -3.43
N LYS A 664 18.02 -20.40 -2.38
CA LYS A 664 18.74 -19.68 -1.33
C LYS A 664 19.91 -18.84 -1.88
N ALA A 665 20.64 -19.34 -2.88
CA ALA A 665 21.72 -18.61 -3.52
C ALA A 665 21.22 -17.31 -4.21
N LYS A 666 20.13 -17.41 -5.00
CA LYS A 666 19.51 -16.24 -5.64
C LYS A 666 18.96 -15.25 -4.63
N LEU A 667 18.38 -15.74 -3.55
CA LEU A 667 17.90 -14.88 -2.46
C LEU A 667 19.04 -14.11 -1.78
N HIS A 668 20.19 -14.76 -1.54
CA HIS A 668 21.38 -14.08 -1.01
C HIS A 668 21.84 -12.94 -1.94
N GLU A 669 21.93 -13.20 -3.24
CA GLU A 669 22.31 -12.20 -4.23
C GLU A 669 21.34 -11.00 -4.23
N GLN A 670 20.03 -11.27 -4.22
CA GLN A 670 18.99 -10.24 -4.16
C GLN A 670 19.09 -9.37 -2.89
N LEU A 671 19.36 -10.00 -1.73
CA LEU A 671 19.48 -9.30 -0.46
C LEU A 671 20.75 -8.44 -0.39
N GLU A 672 21.88 -8.94 -0.90
CA GLU A 672 23.11 -8.16 -0.99
C GLU A 672 22.97 -6.95 -1.92
N MET A 673 22.33 -7.13 -3.08
CA MET A 673 22.03 -6.02 -3.99
C MET A 673 21.07 -5.00 -3.36
N SER A 674 20.04 -5.46 -2.64
CA SER A 674 19.10 -4.58 -1.93
C SER A 674 19.81 -3.79 -0.82
N ARG A 675 20.76 -4.42 -0.12
CA ARG A 675 21.59 -3.77 0.91
C ARG A 675 22.44 -2.63 0.34
N LEU A 676 23.00 -2.81 -0.86
CA LEU A 676 23.83 -1.80 -1.52
C LEU A 676 23.02 -0.64 -2.13
N THR A 677 21.77 -0.90 -2.54
CA THR A 677 20.95 0.04 -3.30
C THR A 677 19.92 0.80 -2.47
N GLN A 678 19.57 0.31 -1.28
CA GLN A 678 18.56 0.96 -0.43
C GLN A 678 19.17 1.65 0.81
N PRO A 679 19.06 2.99 0.94
CA PRO A 679 19.69 3.75 2.03
C PRO A 679 19.13 3.45 3.43
N TYR A 680 18.04 2.69 3.55
CA TYR A 680 17.35 2.38 4.81
C TYR A 680 17.01 0.90 5.00
N TRP A 681 17.77 -0.01 4.37
CA TRP A 681 17.51 -1.45 4.41
C TRP A 681 17.46 -2.02 5.85
N ASN A 682 18.11 -1.37 6.82
CA ASN A 682 18.22 -1.76 8.22
C ASN A 682 17.20 -1.07 9.17
N ARG A 683 16.27 -0.26 8.67
CA ARG A 683 15.24 0.40 9.49
C ARG A 683 13.95 -0.41 9.55
N ASN A 684 13.34 -0.49 10.74
CA ASN A 684 12.06 -1.19 11.01
C ASN A 684 12.09 -2.68 10.65
N VAL A 685 13.22 -3.36 10.88
CA VAL A 685 13.41 -4.76 10.50
C VAL A 685 13.64 -5.68 11.70
N TYR A 686 12.93 -6.79 11.70
CA TYR A 686 13.26 -8.00 12.44
C TYR A 686 14.36 -8.76 11.69
N LEU A 687 15.59 -8.69 12.19
CA LEU A 687 16.74 -9.43 11.66
C LEU A 687 16.84 -10.81 12.30
N SER A 688 17.09 -11.82 11.49
CA SER A 688 17.38 -13.18 11.95
C SER A 688 18.51 -13.82 11.14
N SER A 689 19.36 -14.59 11.81
CA SER A 689 20.45 -15.32 11.13
C SER A 689 20.00 -16.71 10.68
N SER A 690 20.36 -17.13 9.47
CA SER A 690 20.20 -18.54 9.08
C SER A 690 21.25 -19.41 9.78
N GLY A 691 20.84 -20.56 10.32
CA GLY A 691 21.72 -21.52 11.01
C GLY A 691 22.34 -22.56 10.08
N GLY A 692 22.63 -22.21 8.83
CA GLY A 692 22.98 -23.17 7.76
C GLY A 692 24.43 -23.66 7.83
N SER A 693 24.63 -24.97 7.59
CA SER A 693 25.90 -25.71 7.57
C SER A 693 26.79 -25.47 6.33
N GLY A 694 26.65 -24.33 5.66
CA GLY A 694 27.16 -24.06 4.30
C GLY A 694 28.07 -22.84 4.16
N GLY A 695 28.70 -22.35 5.24
CA GLY A 695 29.86 -21.44 5.16
C GLY A 695 29.59 -19.94 5.01
N LYS A 696 28.47 -19.47 4.42
CA LYS A 696 28.11 -18.03 4.40
C LYS A 696 26.80 -17.73 5.14
N ARG A 697 26.90 -16.96 6.22
CA ARG A 697 25.77 -16.52 7.06
C ARG A 697 24.83 -15.60 6.28
N LEU A 698 23.52 -15.84 6.36
CA LEU A 698 22.50 -14.90 5.88
C LEU A 698 21.88 -14.17 7.06
N PHE A 699 21.81 -12.85 6.99
CA PHE A 699 20.92 -12.06 7.83
C PHE A 699 19.67 -11.72 7.04
N PHE A 700 18.57 -12.39 7.34
CA PHE A 700 17.30 -12.14 6.69
C PHE A 700 16.56 -11.02 7.42
N ALA A 701 16.26 -9.94 6.72
CA ALA A 701 15.52 -8.78 7.24
C ALA A 701 14.03 -8.94 6.94
N THR A 702 13.20 -9.03 7.96
CA THR A 702 11.74 -9.03 7.83
C THR A 702 11.22 -7.70 8.35
N ASP A 703 10.15 -7.13 7.81
CA ASP A 703 9.52 -5.98 8.47
C ASP A 703 8.95 -6.40 9.84
N ILE A 704 9.04 -5.53 10.86
CA ILE A 704 8.58 -5.85 12.21
C ILE A 704 7.08 -6.14 12.25
N GLN A 705 6.26 -5.35 11.56
CA GLN A 705 4.81 -5.52 11.56
C GLN A 705 4.40 -6.78 10.80
N GLU A 706 5.07 -7.06 9.66
CA GLU A 706 4.86 -8.31 8.91
C GLU A 706 5.19 -9.54 9.76
N ASN A 707 6.29 -9.48 10.52
CA ASN A 707 6.71 -10.55 11.41
C ASN A 707 5.74 -10.77 12.58
N GLN A 708 5.22 -9.69 13.17
CA GLN A 708 4.17 -9.76 14.20
C GLN A 708 2.90 -10.40 13.64
N ARG A 709 2.43 -9.93 12.49
CA ARG A 709 1.22 -10.46 11.84
C ARG A 709 1.32 -11.95 11.51
N GLN A 710 2.48 -12.40 11.03
CA GLN A 710 2.72 -13.83 10.77
C GLN A 710 2.57 -14.67 12.04
N ARG A 711 3.07 -14.18 13.18
CA ARG A 711 2.99 -14.90 14.46
C ARG A 711 1.57 -14.95 15.01
N GLU A 712 0.82 -13.86 14.91
CA GLU A 712 -0.60 -13.82 15.28
C GLU A 712 -1.39 -14.90 14.55
N ILE A 713 -1.28 -14.96 13.21
CA ILE A 713 -1.99 -15.94 12.38
C ILE A 713 -1.64 -17.38 12.79
N LEU A 714 -0.36 -17.66 13.07
CA LEU A 714 0.04 -19.00 13.49
C LEU A 714 -0.47 -19.31 14.92
N VAL A 715 -0.44 -18.34 15.83
CA VAL A 715 -0.97 -18.50 17.19
C VAL A 715 -2.48 -18.73 17.20
N ASP A 716 -3.24 -18.09 16.33
CA ASP A 716 -4.67 -18.35 16.17
C ASP A 716 -4.95 -19.81 15.82
N MET A 717 -4.10 -20.42 14.98
CA MET A 717 -4.13 -21.86 14.71
C MET A 717 -3.70 -22.69 15.92
N MET A 718 -2.65 -22.26 16.64
CA MET A 718 -2.19 -22.99 17.83
C MET A 718 -3.26 -23.06 18.91
N LEU A 719 -4.00 -21.96 19.13
CA LEU A 719 -5.13 -21.91 20.06
C LEU A 719 -6.30 -22.78 19.59
N SER A 720 -6.62 -22.77 18.30
CA SER A 720 -7.75 -23.54 17.75
C SER A 720 -7.51 -25.06 17.70
N LYS A 721 -6.24 -25.48 17.70
CA LYS A 721 -5.82 -26.89 17.60
C LYS A 721 -5.19 -27.42 18.90
N ASP A 722 -5.41 -26.75 20.03
CA ASP A 722 -4.92 -27.13 21.36
C ASP A 722 -3.39 -27.35 21.45
N VAL A 723 -2.65 -26.62 20.62
CA VAL A 723 -1.18 -26.57 20.70
C VAL A 723 -0.78 -25.72 21.91
N LEU A 724 -1.38 -24.53 22.05
CA LEU A 724 -1.22 -23.61 23.18
C LEU A 724 -2.58 -23.21 23.74
N SER A 725 -2.60 -22.80 25.01
CA SER A 725 -3.79 -22.32 25.70
C SER A 725 -3.42 -21.36 26.83
N GLN A 726 -4.34 -20.48 27.23
CA GLN A 726 -4.09 -19.46 28.28
C GLN A 726 -3.70 -20.04 29.64
N LYS A 727 -4.02 -21.31 29.91
CA LYS A 727 -3.64 -22.03 31.14
C LYS A 727 -2.19 -22.52 31.14
N ASP A 728 -1.51 -22.49 29.99
CA ASP A 728 -0.17 -23.04 29.87
C ASP A 728 0.87 -22.17 30.59
N VAL A 729 1.74 -22.85 31.34
CA VAL A 729 2.96 -22.32 31.95
C VAL A 729 4.15 -22.95 31.25
N CYS A 730 4.82 -22.14 30.44
CA CYS A 730 5.78 -22.55 29.43
C CYS A 730 7.22 -22.31 29.90
N LEU A 731 7.99 -23.37 30.17
CA LEU A 731 9.42 -23.27 30.42
C LEU A 731 10.20 -23.29 29.11
N ASN A 732 10.84 -22.16 28.78
CA ASN A 732 11.49 -21.97 27.49
C ASN A 732 13.03 -22.01 27.59
N LEU A 733 13.61 -23.09 27.04
CA LEU A 733 15.05 -23.39 27.00
C LEU A 733 15.65 -23.23 25.59
N PHE A 734 14.95 -22.58 24.66
CA PHE A 734 15.50 -22.31 23.33
C PHE A 734 16.70 -21.34 23.37
N HIS A 735 17.49 -21.33 22.30
CA HIS A 735 18.72 -20.54 22.23
C HIS A 735 18.46 -19.06 21.88
N CYS A 736 19.28 -18.16 22.43
CA CYS A 736 19.19 -16.71 22.18
C CYS A 736 20.56 -16.02 22.25
N LYS A 737 21.46 -16.31 21.31
CA LYS A 737 22.73 -15.59 21.12
C LYS A 737 23.02 -15.42 19.63
N ASN A 738 23.97 -14.54 19.30
CA ASN A 738 24.50 -14.39 17.95
C ASN A 738 23.44 -14.13 16.87
N MET A 739 22.37 -13.40 17.19
CA MET A 739 21.22 -13.12 16.31
C MET A 739 20.37 -14.34 15.92
N TYR A 740 20.58 -15.49 16.59
CA TYR A 740 19.66 -16.61 16.56
C TYR A 740 18.58 -16.39 17.62
N ARG A 741 17.30 -16.51 17.23
CA ARG A 741 16.18 -15.93 18.00
C ARG A 741 15.09 -16.96 18.34
N SER A 742 15.45 -18.24 18.47
CA SER A 742 14.43 -19.26 18.79
C SER A 742 13.78 -18.99 20.15
N LEU A 743 14.52 -18.60 21.20
CA LEU A 743 13.92 -18.22 22.48
C LEU A 743 12.84 -17.14 22.34
N GLU A 744 13.16 -16.07 21.62
CA GLU A 744 12.26 -14.92 21.44
C GLU A 744 11.00 -15.30 20.66
N ILE A 745 11.13 -16.06 19.58
CA ILE A 745 9.98 -16.52 18.78
C ILE A 745 8.96 -17.25 19.66
N PHE A 746 9.42 -18.14 20.52
CA PHE A 746 8.53 -18.90 21.40
C PHE A 746 8.00 -18.09 22.59
N ASN A 747 8.75 -17.09 23.08
CA ASN A 747 8.22 -16.13 24.05
C ASN A 747 7.09 -15.29 23.43
N ASP A 748 7.23 -14.88 22.18
CA ASP A 748 6.21 -14.11 21.46
C ASP A 748 4.96 -14.96 21.20
N PHE A 749 5.11 -16.24 20.84
CA PHE A 749 3.97 -17.16 20.74
C PHE A 749 3.21 -17.30 22.05
N CYS A 750 3.92 -17.46 23.17
CA CYS A 750 3.29 -17.52 24.49
C CYS A 750 2.56 -16.22 24.84
N SER A 751 3.20 -15.07 24.57
CA SER A 751 2.62 -13.75 24.86
C SER A 751 1.36 -13.49 24.05
N LEU A 752 1.37 -13.79 22.75
CA LEU A 752 0.20 -13.67 21.87
C LEU A 752 -0.92 -14.63 22.27
N ALA A 753 -0.58 -15.85 22.71
CA ALA A 753 -1.54 -16.84 23.20
C ALA A 753 -2.04 -16.54 24.63
N SER A 754 -1.54 -15.47 25.27
CA SER A 754 -1.81 -15.14 26.68
C SER A 754 -1.46 -16.28 27.65
N CYS A 755 -0.37 -17.01 27.37
CA CYS A 755 0.21 -18.02 28.26
C CYS A 755 1.23 -17.39 29.21
N THR A 756 1.56 -18.07 30.31
CA THR A 756 2.71 -17.70 31.14
C THR A 756 3.98 -18.28 30.52
N VAL A 757 5.03 -17.48 30.34
CA VAL A 757 6.34 -17.97 29.84
C VAL A 757 7.46 -17.71 30.85
N LEU A 758 8.30 -18.71 31.05
CA LEU A 758 9.49 -18.71 31.91
C LEU A 758 10.74 -18.77 31.00
N PRO A 759 11.26 -17.61 30.54
CA PRO A 759 12.37 -17.57 29.59
C PRO A 759 13.70 -17.82 30.30
N MET A 760 14.21 -19.05 30.21
CA MET A 760 15.49 -19.43 30.83
C MET A 760 16.64 -19.49 29.82
N GLY A 761 16.36 -19.91 28.58
CA GLY A 761 17.38 -20.04 27.55
C GLY A 761 18.23 -21.31 27.66
N SER A 762 18.94 -21.63 26.57
CA SER A 762 19.69 -22.89 26.46
C SER A 762 20.92 -23.01 27.35
N ASP A 763 21.49 -21.89 27.78
CA ASP A 763 22.81 -21.85 28.41
C ASP A 763 22.74 -21.82 29.94
N VAL A 764 21.54 -21.94 30.50
CA VAL A 764 21.35 -22.03 31.95
C VAL A 764 21.70 -23.43 32.43
N GLU A 765 22.44 -23.47 33.55
CA GLU A 765 22.77 -24.68 34.31
C GLU A 765 21.51 -25.45 34.74
N ASP A 766 21.53 -26.78 34.60
CA ASP A 766 20.38 -27.64 34.84
C ASP A 766 19.87 -27.60 36.28
N ASP A 767 20.74 -27.36 37.28
CA ASP A 767 20.33 -27.22 38.69
C ASP A 767 19.39 -26.02 38.90
N LYS A 768 19.60 -24.94 38.14
CA LYS A 768 18.75 -23.74 38.18
C LYS A 768 17.44 -23.97 37.44
N VAL A 769 17.48 -24.70 36.32
CA VAL A 769 16.27 -25.11 35.60
C VAL A 769 15.36 -25.92 36.51
N LEU A 770 15.92 -26.85 37.28
CA LEU A 770 15.15 -27.67 38.22
C LEU A 770 14.49 -26.87 39.32
N LYS A 771 15.19 -25.90 39.92
CA LYS A 771 14.60 -25.00 40.93
C LYS A 771 13.39 -24.25 40.38
N ILE A 772 13.43 -23.86 39.10
CA ILE A 772 12.30 -23.22 38.41
C ILE A 772 11.16 -24.22 38.16
N ILE A 773 11.47 -25.44 37.74
CA ILE A 773 10.47 -26.52 37.58
C ILE A 773 9.75 -26.78 38.90
N GLU A 774 10.49 -26.91 40.00
CA GLU A 774 9.93 -27.17 41.33
C GLU A 774 9.05 -26.02 41.84
N HIS A 775 9.48 -24.78 41.60
CA HIS A 775 8.78 -23.58 42.07
C HIS A 775 7.51 -23.27 41.27
N PHE A 776 7.63 -23.22 39.94
CA PHE A 776 6.55 -22.75 39.06
C PHE A 776 5.69 -23.88 38.47
N ARG A 777 6.15 -25.13 38.54
CA ARG A 777 5.47 -26.32 38.00
C ARG A 777 4.95 -26.12 36.56
N PRO A 778 5.84 -25.76 35.61
CA PRO A 778 5.46 -25.60 34.21
C PRO A 778 4.88 -26.89 33.63
N ASN A 779 3.77 -26.79 32.89
CA ASN A 779 3.16 -27.93 32.19
C ASN A 779 3.67 -28.08 30.74
N VAL A 780 4.32 -27.04 30.18
CA VAL A 780 4.92 -27.08 28.83
C VAL A 780 6.43 -26.85 28.91
N LEU A 781 7.21 -27.75 28.30
CA LEU A 781 8.67 -27.62 28.19
C LEU A 781 9.08 -27.35 26.73
N MET A 782 9.89 -26.32 26.48
CA MET A 782 10.28 -25.91 25.13
C MET A 782 11.79 -25.88 24.96
N GLY A 783 12.32 -26.46 23.88
CA GLY A 783 13.75 -26.42 23.60
C GLY A 783 14.17 -27.20 22.36
N SER A 784 15.43 -27.11 21.97
CA SER A 784 15.95 -28.02 20.94
C SER A 784 16.03 -29.45 21.48
N PRO A 785 15.84 -30.50 20.65
CA PRO A 785 16.02 -31.89 21.06
C PRO A 785 17.32 -32.15 21.83
N TYR A 786 18.43 -31.52 21.43
CA TYR A 786 19.69 -31.59 22.16
C TYR A 786 19.57 -31.06 23.60
N ARG A 787 19.08 -29.82 23.77
CA ARG A 787 18.99 -29.18 25.10
C ARG A 787 18.03 -29.90 26.03
N LEU A 788 16.92 -30.41 25.48
CA LEU A 788 15.93 -31.19 26.21
C LEU A 788 16.52 -32.53 26.68
N MET A 789 17.32 -33.20 25.84
CA MET A 789 18.00 -34.44 26.22
C MET A 789 19.06 -34.21 27.30
N GLN A 790 19.81 -33.11 27.21
CA GLN A 790 20.77 -32.73 28.27
C GLN A 790 20.08 -32.62 29.63
N LEU A 791 18.94 -31.92 29.71
CA LEU A 791 18.15 -31.82 30.93
C LEU A 791 17.63 -33.19 31.40
N ALA A 792 17.16 -34.03 30.47
CA ALA A 792 16.65 -35.35 30.80
C ALA A 792 17.74 -36.26 31.41
N LEU A 793 18.93 -36.26 30.82
CA LEU A 793 20.11 -37.00 31.32
C LEU A 793 20.54 -36.47 32.70
N PHE A 794 20.52 -35.15 32.89
CA PHE A 794 20.81 -34.54 34.18
C PHE A 794 19.82 -34.99 35.25
N ILE A 795 18.52 -34.96 34.95
CA ILE A 795 17.46 -35.40 35.88
C ILE A 795 17.65 -36.89 36.23
N GLU A 796 17.84 -37.77 35.24
CA GLU A 796 18.02 -39.21 35.47
C GLU A 796 19.26 -39.50 36.34
N LYS A 797 20.32 -38.69 36.21
CA LYS A 797 21.54 -38.82 37.02
C LYS A 797 21.36 -38.32 38.46
N HIS A 798 20.60 -37.24 38.67
CA HIS A 798 20.53 -36.53 39.95
C HIS A 798 19.33 -36.91 40.83
N TYR A 799 18.30 -37.58 40.28
CA TYR A 799 17.12 -38.01 41.01
C TYR A 799 16.93 -39.53 40.95
N GLN A 800 16.68 -40.15 42.11
CA GLN A 800 16.33 -41.58 42.20
C GLN A 800 14.90 -41.87 41.72
N THR A 801 13.98 -40.89 41.85
CA THR A 801 12.59 -40.96 41.39
C THR A 801 12.15 -39.58 40.87
N ASN A 802 11.58 -39.53 39.66
CA ASN A 802 11.23 -38.28 38.97
C ASN A 802 9.72 -37.95 39.02
N GLU A 803 8.98 -38.48 39.99
CA GLU A 803 7.50 -38.40 40.04
C GLU A 803 6.96 -36.96 40.14
N LYS A 804 7.79 -36.00 40.57
CA LYS A 804 7.40 -34.58 40.69
C LYS A 804 7.60 -33.77 39.40
N ILE A 805 8.29 -34.31 38.41
CA ILE A 805 8.57 -33.63 37.14
C ILE A 805 7.58 -34.17 36.12
N HIS A 806 6.58 -33.38 35.74
CA HIS A 806 5.57 -33.80 34.78
C HIS A 806 5.28 -32.66 33.81
N PHE A 807 5.27 -32.99 32.52
CA PHE A 807 4.88 -32.07 31.46
C PHE A 807 3.75 -32.67 30.64
N GLU A 808 2.79 -31.84 30.25
CA GLU A 808 1.69 -32.23 29.35
C GLU A 808 2.13 -32.17 27.89
N LYS A 809 2.99 -31.19 27.54
CA LYS A 809 3.46 -30.93 26.18
C LYS A 809 4.96 -30.60 26.17
N ILE A 810 5.67 -31.10 25.17
CA ILE A 810 7.06 -30.72 24.87
C ILE A 810 7.09 -30.06 23.49
N PHE A 811 7.58 -28.83 23.39
CA PHE A 811 7.79 -28.15 22.11
C PHE A 811 9.23 -28.31 21.67
N PHE A 812 9.43 -28.75 20.43
CA PHE A 812 10.75 -28.86 19.84
C PHE A 812 10.83 -28.19 18.48
N ALA A 813 12.01 -27.67 18.18
CA ALA A 813 12.33 -27.07 16.90
C ALA A 813 13.84 -27.19 16.66
N CYS A 814 14.31 -26.63 15.55
CA CYS A 814 15.72 -26.53 15.18
C CYS A 814 16.39 -27.86 14.75
N GLU A 815 15.99 -29.00 15.31
CA GLU A 815 16.49 -30.35 15.03
C GLU A 815 15.32 -31.36 14.97
N PRO A 816 15.47 -32.49 14.25
CA PRO A 816 14.48 -33.55 14.26
C PRO A 816 14.49 -34.29 15.60
N LEU A 817 13.32 -34.79 16.01
CA LEU A 817 13.14 -35.59 17.22
C LEU A 817 12.86 -37.06 16.85
N ASN A 818 13.82 -37.95 17.12
CA ASN A 818 13.70 -39.38 16.85
C ASN A 818 12.92 -40.12 17.96
N ASN A 819 12.55 -41.38 17.69
CA ASN A 819 11.73 -42.19 18.61
C ASN A 819 12.45 -42.50 19.93
N LEU A 820 13.75 -42.79 19.92
CA LEU A 820 14.52 -43.07 21.13
C LEU A 820 14.51 -41.88 22.11
N LYS A 821 14.66 -40.65 21.60
CA LYS A 821 14.53 -39.44 22.42
C LYS A 821 13.10 -39.26 22.95
N ARG A 822 12.07 -39.56 22.14
CA ARG A 822 10.67 -39.52 22.56
C ARG A 822 10.39 -40.50 23.69
N ASP A 823 10.88 -41.73 23.59
CA ASP A 823 10.75 -42.74 24.63
C ASP A 823 11.46 -42.33 25.92
N TYR A 824 12.63 -41.70 25.77
CA TYR A 824 13.37 -41.15 26.90
C TYR A 824 12.61 -39.99 27.57
N PHE A 825 12.02 -39.07 26.80
CA PHE A 825 11.19 -37.98 27.33
C PHE A 825 9.92 -38.52 28.00
N LYS A 826 9.29 -39.54 27.42
CA LYS A 826 8.15 -40.22 28.05
C LYS A 826 8.52 -40.82 29.40
N ARG A 827 9.72 -41.36 29.55
CA ARG A 827 10.21 -41.94 30.81
C ARG A 827 10.62 -40.89 31.85
N VAL A 828 11.37 -39.87 31.44
CA VAL A 828 11.98 -38.90 32.37
C VAL A 828 11.07 -37.71 32.66
N PHE A 829 10.40 -37.19 31.64
CA PHE A 829 9.51 -36.03 31.73
C PHE A 829 8.03 -36.41 31.89
N HIS A 830 7.71 -37.71 31.84
CA HIS A 830 6.34 -38.24 31.89
C HIS A 830 5.42 -37.63 30.81
N CYS A 831 6.00 -37.26 29.66
CA CYS A 831 5.31 -36.55 28.59
C CYS A 831 5.34 -37.37 27.29
N SER A 832 4.18 -37.70 26.74
CA SER A 832 4.06 -38.40 25.45
C SER A 832 3.81 -37.45 24.26
N THR A 833 3.36 -36.22 24.53
CA THR A 833 3.00 -35.25 23.48
C THR A 833 4.18 -34.33 23.18
N CYS A 834 4.90 -34.62 22.09
CA CYS A 834 5.98 -33.74 21.60
C CYS A 834 5.54 -33.07 20.29
N LEU A 835 5.50 -31.74 20.26
CA LEU A 835 5.03 -30.95 19.13
C LEU A 835 6.19 -30.21 18.44
N GLY A 836 6.42 -30.54 17.18
CA GLY A 836 7.45 -29.92 16.35
C GLY A 836 7.00 -28.59 15.74
N PHE A 837 7.94 -27.67 15.52
CA PHE A 837 7.72 -26.43 14.79
C PHE A 837 8.63 -26.33 13.57
N TYR A 838 8.07 -25.93 12.44
CA TYR A 838 8.73 -25.91 11.14
C TYR A 838 8.79 -24.50 10.53
N GLY A 839 9.98 -24.16 10.02
CA GLY A 839 10.29 -22.88 9.41
C GLY A 839 11.78 -22.61 9.32
N SER A 840 12.13 -21.48 8.70
CA SER A 840 13.51 -21.02 8.54
C SER A 840 13.66 -19.53 8.89
N ALA A 841 14.88 -18.99 8.82
CA ALA A 841 15.09 -17.55 9.02
C ALA A 841 14.39 -16.73 7.91
N GLU A 842 14.36 -17.29 6.71
CA GLU A 842 13.73 -16.73 5.52
C GLU A 842 12.20 -16.83 5.62
N THR A 843 11.63 -18.01 5.85
CA THR A 843 10.17 -18.17 5.86
C THR A 843 9.51 -17.72 7.17
N GLY A 844 10.29 -17.62 8.25
CA GLY A 844 9.78 -17.62 9.62
C GLY A 844 9.17 -18.97 9.99
N VAL A 845 8.79 -19.15 11.26
CA VAL A 845 8.00 -20.32 11.65
C VAL A 845 6.61 -20.16 11.05
N PHE A 846 6.17 -21.13 10.26
CA PHE A 846 4.89 -21.06 9.54
C PHE A 846 4.02 -22.31 9.71
N ALA A 847 4.56 -23.38 10.29
CA ALA A 847 3.82 -24.62 10.52
C ALA A 847 4.22 -25.24 11.86
N CYS A 848 3.30 -25.99 12.48
CA CYS A 848 3.57 -26.75 13.70
C CYS A 848 2.78 -28.07 13.73
N GLN A 849 3.21 -29.01 14.55
CA GLN A 849 2.45 -30.22 14.82
C GLN A 849 1.33 -29.93 15.81
N THR A 850 0.19 -30.59 15.62
CA THR A 850 -0.92 -30.61 16.57
C THR A 850 -0.82 -31.88 17.45
N PRO A 851 -1.53 -31.97 18.59
CA PRO A 851 -1.55 -33.18 19.41
C PRO A 851 -1.85 -34.46 18.62
N GLU A 852 -2.76 -34.38 17.65
CA GLU A 852 -3.12 -35.46 16.70
C GLU A 852 -1.91 -36.00 15.92
N TYR A 853 -1.00 -35.11 15.52
CA TYR A 853 0.14 -35.45 14.67
C TYR A 853 1.46 -35.56 15.43
N SER A 854 1.43 -35.53 16.77
CA SER A 854 2.61 -35.44 17.64
C SER A 854 3.64 -36.55 17.44
N THR A 855 3.24 -37.73 16.96
CA THR A 855 4.13 -38.87 16.67
C THR A 855 4.54 -39.00 15.19
N THR A 856 4.05 -38.11 14.34
CA THR A 856 4.25 -38.17 12.88
C THR A 856 5.27 -37.14 12.40
N ARG A 857 5.45 -37.02 11.08
CA ARG A 857 6.21 -35.97 10.41
C ARG A 857 5.31 -34.89 9.78
N LEU A 858 4.05 -34.84 10.20
CA LEU A 858 3.04 -33.94 9.65
C LEU A 858 3.02 -32.61 10.40
N TYR A 859 3.02 -31.52 9.65
CA TYR A 859 2.95 -30.14 10.15
C TYR A 859 1.76 -29.43 9.52
N MET A 860 0.93 -28.84 10.37
CA MET A 860 -0.21 -28.03 9.96
C MET A 860 0.21 -26.57 9.78
N TYR A 861 -0.31 -25.90 8.75
CA TYR A 861 -0.04 -24.49 8.48
C TYR A 861 -1.31 -23.72 8.08
N PRO A 862 -1.44 -22.42 8.41
CA PRO A 862 -2.53 -21.58 7.93
C PRO A 862 -2.36 -21.22 6.44
N LYS A 863 -3.39 -21.46 5.61
CA LYS A 863 -3.35 -21.12 4.18
C LYS A 863 -3.35 -19.62 3.91
N GLU A 864 -3.81 -18.81 4.87
CA GLU A 864 -3.70 -17.35 4.82
C GLU A 864 -2.28 -16.84 5.12
N LEU A 865 -1.42 -17.68 5.72
CA LEU A 865 -0.04 -17.32 6.04
C LEU A 865 0.92 -17.67 4.89
N VAL A 866 0.83 -18.91 4.40
CA VAL A 866 1.68 -19.42 3.33
C VAL A 866 0.89 -20.25 2.32
N GLN A 867 1.35 -20.23 1.07
CA GLN A 867 1.08 -21.27 0.10
C GLN A 867 2.26 -22.24 0.05
N VAL A 868 1.99 -23.53 0.11
CA VAL A 868 2.99 -24.59 0.00
C VAL A 868 2.72 -25.41 -1.26
N ASP A 869 3.74 -25.56 -2.10
CA ASP A 869 3.75 -26.41 -3.29
C ASP A 869 4.86 -27.47 -3.16
N ILE A 870 4.77 -28.57 -3.91
CA ILE A 870 5.80 -29.61 -3.97
C ILE A 870 6.37 -29.68 -5.39
N ASN A 871 7.70 -29.59 -5.53
CA ASN A 871 8.38 -29.72 -6.82
C ASN A 871 9.50 -30.77 -6.71
N ASN A 872 9.33 -31.93 -7.34
CA ASN A 872 10.26 -33.07 -7.22
C ASN A 872 10.58 -33.38 -5.75
N GLU A 873 9.53 -33.58 -4.94
CA GLU A 873 9.59 -33.75 -3.47
C GLU A 873 10.13 -32.54 -2.69
N GLN A 874 10.63 -31.47 -3.32
CA GLN A 874 11.10 -30.29 -2.61
C GLN A 874 9.93 -29.43 -2.15
N ILE A 875 10.00 -28.96 -0.90
CA ILE A 875 8.98 -28.07 -0.34
C ILE A 875 9.26 -26.65 -0.82
N ILE A 876 8.33 -26.12 -1.62
CA ILE A 876 8.33 -24.77 -2.17
C ILE A 876 7.32 -23.93 -1.43
N VAL A 877 7.75 -22.80 -0.87
CA VAL A 877 6.90 -21.94 -0.03
C VAL A 877 6.78 -20.55 -0.63
N THR A 878 5.55 -20.06 -0.71
CA THR A 878 5.25 -18.64 -0.94
C THR A 878 4.67 -18.05 0.33
N ASN A 879 5.34 -17.06 0.93
CA ASN A 879 4.85 -16.38 2.12
C ASN A 879 3.92 -15.22 1.73
N LEU A 880 2.68 -15.24 2.21
CA LEU A 880 1.63 -14.30 1.81
C LEU A 880 1.60 -13.01 2.65
N VAL A 881 2.33 -12.99 3.77
CA VAL A 881 2.38 -11.86 4.71
C VAL A 881 3.59 -10.96 4.45
N ARG A 882 4.73 -11.53 4.02
CA ARG A 882 5.99 -10.80 3.83
C ARG A 882 5.97 -9.96 2.55
N ARG A 883 6.16 -8.64 2.67
CA ARG A 883 6.18 -7.69 1.54
C ARG A 883 7.54 -7.04 1.35
N ARG A 884 8.32 -6.82 2.41
CA ARG A 884 9.65 -6.18 2.33
C ARG A 884 10.65 -7.02 1.53
N ASN A 885 10.79 -8.29 1.91
CA ASN A 885 11.61 -9.28 1.20
C ASN A 885 10.71 -10.45 0.83
N GLN A 886 10.07 -10.33 -0.34
CA GLN A 886 9.07 -11.30 -0.79
C GLN A 886 9.70 -12.67 -1.04
N LEU A 887 9.11 -13.70 -0.43
CA LEU A 887 9.46 -15.08 -0.69
C LEU A 887 8.35 -15.70 -1.52
N ILE A 888 8.57 -15.72 -2.84
CA ILE A 888 7.68 -16.33 -3.82
C ILE A 888 8.39 -17.57 -4.34
N ARG A 889 7.72 -18.73 -4.27
CA ARG A 889 8.27 -20.04 -4.65
C ARG A 889 9.68 -20.29 -4.11
N PHE A 890 9.88 -19.97 -2.84
CA PHE A 890 11.13 -20.19 -2.15
C PHE A 890 11.35 -21.67 -1.88
N ASN A 891 12.44 -22.23 -2.40
CA ASN A 891 12.85 -23.58 -2.07
C ASN A 891 13.43 -23.61 -0.66
N THR A 892 12.73 -24.28 0.25
CA THR A 892 13.14 -24.41 1.66
C THR A 892 14.42 -25.24 1.82
N GLY A 893 14.74 -26.07 0.83
CA GLY A 893 15.81 -27.04 0.86
C GLY A 893 15.41 -28.37 1.49
N ASP A 894 14.24 -28.46 2.13
CA ASP A 894 13.70 -29.69 2.72
C ASP A 894 12.78 -30.43 1.74
N LEU A 895 12.60 -31.72 1.97
CA LEU A 895 11.75 -32.58 1.16
C LEU A 895 10.42 -32.85 1.88
N GLY A 896 9.37 -33.09 1.11
CA GLY A 896 8.03 -33.25 1.65
C GLY A 896 6.97 -33.62 0.63
N ARG A 897 5.77 -33.87 1.16
CA ARG A 897 4.55 -33.99 0.36
C ARG A 897 3.37 -33.32 1.06
N LEU A 898 2.41 -32.83 0.28
CA LEU A 898 1.15 -32.33 0.81
C LEU A 898 0.22 -33.50 1.13
N ILE A 899 -0.47 -33.41 2.26
CA ILE A 899 -1.46 -34.38 2.68
C ILE A 899 -2.85 -33.72 2.58
N PRO A 900 -3.85 -34.38 1.96
CA PRO A 900 -5.23 -33.91 1.97
C PRO A 900 -5.76 -33.77 3.40
N THR A 901 -6.56 -32.74 3.68
CA THR A 901 -7.16 -32.50 5.00
C THR A 901 -8.66 -32.22 4.85
N ASP A 902 -9.47 -32.58 5.84
CA ASP A 902 -10.90 -32.24 5.83
C ASP A 902 -11.14 -30.73 6.04
N ASP A 903 -10.20 -30.04 6.71
CA ASP A 903 -10.21 -28.60 7.01
C ASP A 903 -9.64 -27.75 5.85
N ASN A 904 -9.80 -28.26 4.62
CA ASN A 904 -9.15 -27.80 3.39
C ASN A 904 -9.36 -26.32 3.04
N GLU A 905 -10.31 -25.62 3.68
CA GLU A 905 -10.50 -24.19 3.46
C GLU A 905 -9.54 -23.31 4.27
N LYS A 906 -9.14 -23.71 5.48
CA LYS A 906 -8.38 -22.85 6.42
C LYS A 906 -6.94 -23.29 6.62
N TYR A 907 -6.70 -24.59 6.74
CA TYR A 907 -5.40 -25.15 7.06
C TYR A 907 -4.90 -26.10 5.97
N GLY A 908 -3.59 -26.16 5.78
CA GLY A 908 -2.92 -27.17 4.97
C GLY A 908 -2.06 -28.08 5.84
N LEU A 909 -1.74 -29.26 5.32
CA LEU A 909 -0.92 -30.26 6.00
C LEU A 909 0.24 -30.67 5.09
N VAL A 910 1.45 -30.63 5.63
CA VAL A 910 2.67 -31.02 4.91
C VAL A 910 3.44 -32.06 5.72
N GLU A 911 3.80 -33.16 5.09
CA GLU A 911 4.76 -34.11 5.62
C GLU A 911 6.18 -33.66 5.26
N VAL A 912 7.09 -33.65 6.23
CA VAL A 912 8.46 -33.11 6.05
C VAL A 912 9.52 -34.17 6.36
N TRP A 913 10.52 -34.30 5.49
CA TRP A 913 11.75 -35.07 5.72
C TRP A 913 12.99 -34.30 5.27
N GLN A 914 14.13 -34.57 5.90
CA GLN A 914 15.36 -33.80 5.65
C GLN A 914 15.95 -34.09 4.27
N SER A 915 16.66 -33.09 3.74
CA SER A 915 17.31 -33.16 2.44
C SER A 915 18.44 -34.20 2.36
N GLN A 916 18.55 -34.80 1.17
CA GLN A 916 19.61 -35.73 0.80
C GLN A 916 20.91 -34.97 0.52
N ARG A 917 21.67 -34.64 1.57
CA ARG A 917 22.99 -34.02 1.42
C ARG A 917 23.99 -35.06 0.91
N LEU A 918 24.61 -34.80 -0.24
CA LEU A 918 25.72 -35.60 -0.78
C LEU A 918 27.01 -35.27 -0.02
N ILE A 919 27.78 -36.29 0.32
CA ILE A 919 29.09 -36.21 0.98
C ILE A 919 30.13 -36.68 -0.02
N ASP A 920 31.02 -35.79 -0.42
CA ASP A 920 32.12 -36.13 -1.32
C ASP A 920 33.21 -36.91 -0.57
N LEU A 921 33.61 -38.08 -1.06
CA LEU A 921 34.65 -38.92 -0.47
C LEU A 921 35.91 -39.03 -1.36
N THR A 922 35.87 -38.45 -2.57
CA THR A 922 36.92 -38.40 -3.61
C THR A 922 37.94 -39.58 -3.63
N PRO A 923 37.82 -40.53 -4.59
CA PRO A 923 36.73 -40.66 -5.55
C PRO A 923 35.42 -41.05 -4.84
N GLY A 924 34.28 -40.80 -5.47
CA GLY A 924 32.98 -41.27 -4.97
C GLY A 924 32.30 -40.32 -3.97
N SER A 925 31.03 -40.61 -3.71
CA SER A 925 30.17 -39.80 -2.85
C SER A 925 29.09 -40.65 -2.20
N ILE A 926 28.73 -40.37 -0.95
CA ILE A 926 27.67 -41.06 -0.22
C ILE A 926 26.58 -40.08 0.20
N MET A 927 25.33 -40.52 0.33
CA MET A 927 24.26 -39.65 0.80
C MET A 927 24.17 -39.67 2.34
N LYS A 928 23.85 -38.52 2.93
CA LYS A 928 23.57 -38.42 4.38
C LYS A 928 22.48 -39.38 4.83
N SER A 929 21.47 -39.63 4.00
CA SER A 929 20.40 -40.60 4.26
C SER A 929 20.94 -42.02 4.42
N ASP A 930 21.97 -42.40 3.65
CA ASP A 930 22.55 -43.73 3.72
C ASP A 930 23.25 -43.94 5.06
N ILE A 931 23.99 -42.92 5.52
CA ILE A 931 24.63 -42.92 6.83
C ILE A 931 23.56 -42.92 7.94
N GLU A 932 22.50 -42.14 7.80
CA GLU A 932 21.39 -42.14 8.77
C GLU A 932 20.69 -43.50 8.85
N GLU A 933 20.43 -44.14 7.71
CA GLU A 933 19.86 -45.49 7.64
C GLU A 933 20.75 -46.51 8.34
N PHE A 934 22.07 -46.48 8.09
CA PHE A 934 23.01 -47.34 8.80
C PHE A 934 22.98 -47.10 10.30
N MET A 935 23.12 -45.85 10.74
CA MET A 935 23.20 -45.51 12.16
C MET A 935 21.89 -45.78 12.92
N ASN A 936 20.74 -45.69 12.25
CA ASN A 936 19.43 -45.95 12.84
C ASN A 936 19.15 -47.45 13.08
N GLN A 937 19.98 -48.36 12.57
CA GLN A 937 19.90 -49.80 12.87
C GLN A 937 20.35 -50.13 14.31
N PHE A 938 20.99 -49.18 14.97
CA PHE A 938 21.58 -49.35 16.29
C PHE A 938 20.84 -48.54 17.34
N ASP A 939 20.77 -49.07 18.57
CA ASP A 939 20.15 -48.42 19.71
C ASP A 939 21.06 -47.33 20.30
N LEU A 940 21.19 -46.22 19.57
CA LEU A 940 22.00 -45.06 19.93
C LEU A 940 21.12 -43.89 20.38
N ILE A 941 21.45 -43.30 21.54
CA ILE A 941 20.80 -42.06 22.00
C ILE A 941 21.07 -40.93 21.00
N GLU A 942 22.33 -40.83 20.56
CA GLU A 942 22.75 -39.86 19.56
C GLU A 942 24.04 -40.28 18.85
N TRP A 943 24.30 -39.70 17.68
CA TRP A 943 25.55 -39.89 16.94
C TRP A 943 25.94 -38.67 16.10
N GLN A 944 27.22 -38.56 15.75
CA GLN A 944 27.80 -37.52 14.92
C GLN A 944 28.93 -38.09 14.05
N LEU A 945 29.01 -37.70 12.78
CA LEU A 945 30.08 -38.12 11.86
C LEU A 945 31.07 -36.97 11.63
N ILE A 946 32.35 -37.21 11.89
CA ILE A 946 33.46 -36.30 11.56
C ILE A 946 34.19 -36.84 10.33
N ILE A 947 34.39 -35.99 9.34
CA ILE A 947 35.09 -36.30 8.10
C ILE A 947 36.37 -35.48 8.09
N GLU A 948 37.52 -36.12 7.96
CA GLU A 948 38.82 -35.47 7.98
C GLU A 948 39.79 -36.17 7.02
N ASN A 949 40.90 -35.54 6.66
CA ASN A 949 41.97 -36.22 5.92
C ASN A 949 42.79 -37.03 6.92
N GLU A 950 43.22 -38.23 6.52
CA GLU A 950 44.05 -39.07 7.38
C GLU A 950 45.40 -38.37 7.67
N LEU A 951 45.83 -38.39 8.94
CA LEU A 951 47.11 -37.84 9.35
C LEU A 951 48.24 -38.54 8.57
N HIS A 952 49.00 -37.75 7.81
CA HIS A 952 50.10 -38.18 6.92
C HIS A 952 49.70 -38.75 5.54
N ASN A 953 48.41 -38.77 5.17
CA ASN A 953 47.98 -39.11 3.81
C ASN A 953 46.74 -38.32 3.37
N ASN A 954 46.97 -37.20 2.68
CA ASN A 954 45.89 -36.31 2.21
C ASN A 954 45.00 -36.93 1.11
N ASN A 955 45.35 -38.10 0.58
CA ASN A 955 44.55 -38.81 -0.42
C ASN A 955 43.58 -39.84 0.20
N ARG A 956 43.55 -39.97 1.53
CA ARG A 956 42.61 -40.84 2.26
C ARG A 956 41.69 -40.02 3.17
N THR A 957 40.40 -40.31 3.09
CA THR A 957 39.36 -39.69 3.93
C THR A 957 39.08 -40.58 5.15
N MET A 958 39.19 -40.01 6.34
CA MET A 958 38.85 -40.63 7.62
C MET A 958 37.40 -40.28 8.00
N LEU A 959 36.60 -41.31 8.29
CA LEU A 959 35.22 -41.22 8.75
C LEU A 959 35.13 -41.64 10.22
N THR A 960 35.07 -40.66 11.13
CA THR A 960 34.96 -40.90 12.57
C THR A 960 33.51 -40.77 13.05
N PHE A 961 32.89 -41.91 13.36
CA PHE A 961 31.56 -42.03 13.94
C PHE A 961 31.62 -41.91 15.47
N ARG A 962 31.12 -40.79 15.98
CA ARG A 962 30.99 -40.53 17.42
C ARG A 962 29.60 -40.95 17.87
N CYS A 963 29.54 -41.88 18.82
CA CYS A 963 28.31 -42.51 19.27
C CYS A 963 28.06 -42.23 20.76
N VAL A 964 26.80 -42.00 21.13
CA VAL A 964 26.34 -41.84 22.52
C VAL A 964 25.31 -42.92 22.83
N GLY A 965 25.59 -43.79 23.81
CA GLY A 965 24.75 -44.93 24.19
C GLY A 965 25.47 -45.95 25.11
N LYS A 966 24.86 -47.10 25.40
CA LYS A 966 25.51 -48.22 26.12
C LYS A 966 26.37 -49.03 25.12
N LEU A 967 27.69 -48.84 25.14
CA LEU A 967 28.51 -48.97 23.92
C LEU A 967 29.42 -50.19 23.76
N ASN A 968 29.70 -51.02 24.77
CA ASN A 968 30.83 -51.96 24.61
C ASN A 968 30.56 -53.13 23.65
N THR A 969 29.34 -53.67 23.60
CA THR A 969 28.97 -54.78 22.68
C THR A 969 28.55 -54.30 21.29
N THR A 970 28.20 -53.02 21.15
CA THR A 970 27.58 -52.47 19.93
C THR A 970 28.63 -51.92 18.95
N ILE A 971 29.72 -51.32 19.44
CA ILE A 971 30.76 -50.71 18.59
C ILE A 971 31.52 -51.74 17.73
N GLU A 972 31.85 -52.91 18.30
CA GLU A 972 32.61 -53.93 17.54
C GLU A 972 31.79 -54.50 16.38
N HIS A 973 30.48 -54.72 16.56
CA HIS A 973 29.59 -55.11 15.46
C HIS A 973 29.46 -54.00 14.39
N MET A 974 29.33 -52.74 14.80
CA MET A 974 29.26 -51.60 13.86
C MET A 974 30.50 -51.50 12.95
N LYS A 975 31.70 -51.79 13.46
CA LYS A 975 32.95 -51.73 12.69
C LYS A 975 32.96 -52.71 11.52
N THR A 976 32.43 -53.91 11.70
CA THR A 976 32.38 -54.93 10.64
C THR A 976 31.29 -54.59 9.62
N ASP A 977 30.14 -54.09 10.08
CA ASP A 977 28.99 -53.80 9.21
C ASP A 977 29.16 -52.54 8.37
N VAL A 978 29.88 -51.52 8.86
CA VAL A 978 30.04 -50.24 8.15
C VAL A 978 30.78 -50.40 6.82
N ASN A 979 31.81 -51.25 6.75
CA ASN A 979 32.58 -51.43 5.52
C ASN A 979 31.73 -52.12 4.44
N ASN A 980 30.93 -53.12 4.83
CA ASN A 980 29.98 -53.78 3.94
C ASN A 980 28.91 -52.80 3.44
N TYR A 981 28.40 -51.97 4.35
CA TYR A 981 27.40 -50.95 4.04
C TYR A 981 27.95 -49.87 3.09
N LEU A 982 29.14 -49.34 3.36
CA LEU A 982 29.82 -48.37 2.49
C LEU A 982 30.12 -48.96 1.11
N THR A 983 30.47 -50.25 1.02
CA THR A 983 30.70 -50.94 -0.27
C THR A 983 29.42 -51.00 -1.09
N ARG A 984 28.29 -51.26 -0.43
CA ARG A 984 26.96 -51.25 -1.07
C ARG A 984 26.61 -49.85 -1.60
N CYS A 985 26.91 -48.80 -0.84
CA CYS A 985 26.59 -47.42 -1.22
C CYS A 985 27.51 -46.86 -2.32
N LEU A 986 28.80 -47.20 -2.31
CA LEU A 986 29.81 -46.66 -3.23
C LEU A 986 30.02 -47.54 -4.48
N GLY A 987 29.47 -48.75 -4.49
CA GLY A 987 29.61 -49.74 -5.56
C GLY A 987 30.77 -50.70 -5.32
N SER A 988 30.59 -51.96 -5.72
CA SER A 988 31.54 -53.05 -5.47
C SER A 988 32.92 -52.88 -6.12
N SER A 989 33.05 -51.98 -7.09
CA SER A 989 34.31 -51.62 -7.74
C SER A 989 35.09 -50.51 -7.03
N PHE A 990 34.56 -49.95 -5.95
CA PHE A 990 35.22 -48.88 -5.19
C PHE A 990 36.24 -49.47 -4.18
N PRO A 991 37.54 -49.13 -4.27
CA PRO A 991 38.53 -49.67 -3.35
C PRO A 991 38.50 -48.88 -2.02
N ILE A 992 37.59 -49.30 -1.11
CA ILE A 992 37.42 -48.66 0.21
C ILE A 992 38.73 -48.62 0.98
N GLU A 993 39.48 -49.73 1.01
CA GLU A 993 40.73 -49.81 1.78
C GLU A 993 41.79 -48.80 1.30
N ASP A 994 41.80 -48.46 0.00
CA ASP A 994 42.77 -47.53 -0.58
C ASP A 994 42.44 -46.05 -0.32
N HIS A 995 41.16 -45.72 -0.07
CA HIS A 995 40.67 -44.33 0.00
C HIS A 995 39.98 -43.93 1.30
N LEU A 996 39.51 -44.89 2.11
CA LEU A 996 38.70 -44.64 3.30
C LEU A 996 39.24 -45.38 4.53
N THR A 997 39.25 -44.68 5.65
CA THR A 997 39.44 -45.29 6.99
C THR A 997 38.22 -44.97 7.85
N THR A 998 37.65 -45.96 8.53
CA THR A 998 36.51 -45.78 9.45
C THR A 998 36.95 -45.92 10.91
N ARG A 999 36.41 -45.06 11.78
CA ARG A 999 36.70 -45.06 13.22
C ARG A 999 35.41 -44.87 14.00
N PHE A 1000 35.27 -45.57 15.13
CA PHE A 1000 34.15 -45.40 16.05
C PHE A 1000 34.66 -44.92 17.41
N GLU A 1001 33.99 -43.93 18.00
CA GLU A 1001 34.31 -43.36 19.31
C GLU A 1001 33.06 -43.37 20.19
N SER A 1002 33.19 -43.91 21.40
CA SER A 1002 32.22 -43.70 22.47
C SER A 1002 32.50 -42.34 23.12
N ILE A 1003 31.51 -41.44 23.11
CA ILE A 1003 31.66 -40.10 23.69
C ILE A 1003 30.51 -39.77 24.65
N PRO A 1004 30.74 -38.91 25.66
CA PRO A 1004 29.65 -38.37 26.46
C PRO A 1004 28.78 -37.41 25.62
N TYR A 1005 27.53 -37.21 26.03
CA TYR A 1005 26.55 -36.39 25.29
C TYR A 1005 26.99 -34.94 25.11
N GLU A 1006 27.73 -34.41 26.09
CA GLU A 1006 28.25 -33.05 26.13
C GLU A 1006 29.42 -32.83 25.14
N ALA A 1007 30.08 -33.91 24.70
CA ALA A 1007 31.19 -33.83 23.74
C ALA A 1007 30.74 -33.73 22.28
N LEU A 1008 29.43 -33.81 22.02
CA LEU A 1008 28.86 -33.59 20.70
C LEU A 1008 29.05 -32.13 20.24
N ILE A 1009 29.56 -31.97 19.02
CA ILE A 1009 29.86 -30.64 18.47
C ILE A 1009 28.57 -29.96 17.99
N ARG A 1010 28.41 -28.68 18.33
CA ARG A 1010 27.26 -27.84 17.96
C ARG A 1010 27.68 -26.66 17.10
N ASP A 1011 26.73 -26.14 16.34
CA ASP A 1011 26.91 -24.89 15.60
C ASP A 1011 27.03 -23.70 16.55
N GLN A 1012 28.01 -22.82 16.33
CA GLN A 1012 28.30 -21.71 17.25
C GLN A 1012 27.24 -20.59 17.23
N VAL A 1013 26.37 -20.54 16.22
CA VAL A 1013 25.35 -19.49 16.08
C VAL A 1013 23.99 -19.99 16.52
N SER A 1014 23.55 -21.11 15.95
CA SER A 1014 22.23 -21.68 16.18
C SER A 1014 22.17 -22.64 17.37
N ASN A 1015 23.33 -23.03 17.91
CA ASN A 1015 23.49 -24.03 18.97
C ASN A 1015 22.89 -25.40 18.62
N LYS A 1016 22.65 -25.65 17.33
CA LYS A 1016 22.14 -26.91 16.80
C LYS A 1016 23.21 -27.98 16.81
N LEU A 1017 22.82 -29.22 17.09
CA LEU A 1017 23.70 -30.36 16.88
C LEU A 1017 24.11 -30.48 15.40
N LEU A 1018 25.42 -30.51 15.14
CA LEU A 1018 25.93 -30.72 13.78
C LEU A 1018 26.06 -32.21 13.50
N LYS A 1019 25.08 -32.81 12.82
CA LYS A 1019 25.10 -34.27 12.57
C LYS A 1019 26.34 -34.76 11.83
N MET A 1020 26.83 -33.94 10.90
CA MET A 1020 28.00 -34.26 10.08
C MET A 1020 28.90 -33.04 9.98
N ILE A 1021 30.20 -33.25 10.16
CA ILE A 1021 31.20 -32.19 10.19
C ILE A 1021 32.33 -32.58 9.27
N ASP A 1022 32.51 -31.81 8.20
CA ASP A 1022 33.63 -31.95 7.29
C ASP A 1022 34.74 -30.98 7.70
N LYS A 1023 35.90 -31.52 8.08
CA LYS A 1023 37.10 -30.79 8.51
C LYS A 1023 38.20 -30.77 7.45
N ARG A 1024 37.93 -31.25 6.24
CA ARG A 1024 38.92 -31.28 5.14
C ARG A 1024 39.16 -29.91 4.51
N SER A 1025 38.27 -28.95 4.79
CA SER A 1025 38.28 -27.57 4.27
C SER A 1025 39.08 -26.59 5.13
#